data_AF-A0A7W1F1S3-F1
#
_entry.id   AF-A0A7W1F1S3-F1
#
_cell.length_a   1.000
_cell.length_b   1.000
_cell.length_c   1.000
_cell.angle_alpha   90.00
_cell.angle_beta   90.00
_cell.angle_gamma   90.00
#
_symmetry.space_group_name_H-M   'P 1'
#
loop_
_entity.id
_entity.type
_entity.pdbx_description
1 polymer ?
#
loop_
_entity_poly.entity_id
_entity_poly.type
_entity_poly.pdbx_seq_one_letter_code
_entity_poly.pdbx_strand_id
1 'polypeptide(L)'
;MIKVAMIGAGSVVFSRNLTGDILGIPEFRDATISYMDIDKERLEVAANLCRKVAKALGANPTIETTTDRRKALANADFVINMVQIGGFNSTLVDFEIPRKYNLNFTIADTTGPGGLFRALRTYPMLSGMVKDMEQVCPRAFLLNYSNPMSMNMQTVFRTSSIRGVGLCHSVQGTFDQLMRYIGEDPAKIAFTCAGINHMAFYLKMEKEGVDLYPRLFKAMDDAKTYETNKVRFELMRRLGHFVTESSEHNAEYCPYFIPHGQEYIKRFDVPIDEYLRRCDGIVDEFDRLKGFSRSKEPMKAPCRSHEYGSTIMHSIVTGTPSVVYGNLPNGGTISNLPRTAIVEAPTLVDRTGLHHIQIGELPPQLVGYMQPHITQHELFIRAAMEGRRDHVYQACMFDPLTAATMPLDKIVEMCDEMIAAYGDELPKLDPKKSLVPSSGKRFPRVDSSTLRASWDAVQAKAEKSYIQQWKVLGAFPTGEGKISTAFPTDFEKDLAKRKDGAIDLKATYMAKQMAAAGGGSAKAAAKLSWKPATAGKRGFVDLNGACGQQDYAVAYAYTEVESIHARDAVLSLGSDDGIRVWINGEMVHDNDCGRGYKPDNESVNIKLKAGNNRVLVKVSQHVGGWGFGVGISEANF
;
A
#
# COMPACT_ATOMS: atom_id res chain seq x y z
N MET A 1 -25.31 -12.14 -21.33
CA MET A 1 -25.00 -11.03 -20.41
C MET A 1 -23.69 -11.36 -19.75
N ILE A 2 -22.73 -10.43 -19.73
CA ILE A 2 -21.39 -10.69 -19.19
C ILE A 2 -21.49 -10.82 -17.67
N LYS A 3 -20.88 -11.86 -17.08
CA LYS A 3 -20.80 -12.04 -15.63
C LYS A 3 -19.36 -11.95 -15.11
N VAL A 4 -19.17 -11.11 -14.10
CA VAL A 4 -17.90 -10.92 -13.39
C VAL A 4 -18.06 -11.37 -11.93
N ALA A 5 -17.32 -12.39 -11.52
CA ALA A 5 -17.25 -12.81 -10.12
C ALA A 5 -16.09 -12.09 -9.43
N MET A 6 -16.34 -11.47 -8.28
CA MET A 6 -15.35 -10.75 -7.47
C MET A 6 -15.14 -11.51 -6.16
N ILE A 7 -14.05 -12.26 -6.06
CA ILE A 7 -13.70 -13.09 -4.90
C ILE A 7 -12.77 -12.30 -3.96
N GLY A 8 -13.17 -12.13 -2.70
CA GLY A 8 -12.53 -11.20 -1.76
C GLY A 8 -13.10 -9.77 -1.84
N ALA A 9 -14.40 -9.65 -2.15
CA ALA A 9 -15.09 -8.37 -2.34
C ALA A 9 -15.13 -7.47 -1.10
N GLY A 10 -14.79 -7.99 0.08
CA GLY A 10 -14.57 -7.21 1.30
C GLY A 10 -13.34 -6.30 1.23
N SER A 11 -12.53 -6.36 0.16
CA SER A 11 -11.59 -5.30 -0.22
C SER A 11 -12.36 -4.10 -0.77
N VAL A 12 -12.96 -3.31 0.13
CA VAL A 12 -13.98 -2.30 -0.20
C VAL A 12 -13.50 -1.25 -1.21
N VAL A 13 -12.31 -0.67 -0.98
CA VAL A 13 -11.73 0.35 -1.87
C VAL A 13 -11.46 -0.22 -3.25
N PHE A 14 -10.88 -1.41 -3.31
CA PHE A 14 -10.49 -2.05 -4.56
C PHE A 14 -11.72 -2.51 -5.36
N SER A 15 -12.70 -3.10 -4.68
CA SER A 15 -13.99 -3.47 -5.28
C SER A 15 -14.70 -2.26 -5.89
N ARG A 16 -14.72 -1.13 -5.17
CA ARG A 16 -15.28 0.13 -5.66
C ARG A 16 -14.57 0.60 -6.94
N ASN A 17 -13.24 0.62 -6.94
CA ASN A 17 -12.45 1.12 -8.06
C ASN A 17 -12.63 0.23 -9.32
N LEU A 18 -12.45 -1.09 -9.18
CA LEU A 18 -12.61 -2.03 -10.30
C LEU A 18 -14.03 -2.02 -10.85
N THR A 19 -15.04 -1.89 -9.98
CA THR A 19 -16.44 -1.72 -10.44
C THR A 19 -16.60 -0.45 -11.27
N GLY A 20 -15.99 0.65 -10.85
CA GLY A 20 -15.97 1.90 -11.61
C GLY A 20 -15.36 1.72 -13.00
N ASP A 21 -14.24 1.01 -13.09
CA ASP A 21 -13.57 0.79 -14.37
C ASP A 21 -14.36 -0.13 -15.30
N ILE A 22 -14.90 -1.22 -14.75
CA ILE A 22 -15.68 -2.19 -15.51
C ILE A 22 -16.95 -1.50 -16.04
N LEU A 23 -17.73 -0.84 -15.18
CA LEU A 23 -18.98 -0.18 -15.58
C LEU A 23 -18.76 1.09 -16.40
N GLY A 24 -17.56 1.66 -16.36
CA GLY A 24 -17.15 2.75 -17.24
C GLY A 24 -17.06 2.33 -18.72
N ILE A 25 -16.92 1.04 -19.00
CA ILE A 25 -16.86 0.48 -20.35
C ILE A 25 -18.29 0.24 -20.88
N PRO A 26 -18.68 0.76 -22.06
CA PRO A 26 -20.03 0.63 -22.61
C PRO A 26 -20.58 -0.80 -22.63
N GLU A 27 -19.75 -1.77 -23.02
CA GLU A 27 -20.11 -3.19 -23.16
C GLU A 27 -20.46 -3.88 -21.82
N PHE A 28 -20.06 -3.29 -20.69
CA PHE A 28 -20.22 -3.86 -19.34
C PHE A 28 -21.30 -3.13 -18.52
N ARG A 29 -21.96 -2.10 -19.06
CA ARG A 29 -22.92 -1.28 -18.30
C ARG A 29 -24.11 -2.07 -17.74
N ASP A 30 -24.48 -3.17 -18.38
CA ASP A 30 -25.57 -4.07 -17.97
C ASP A 30 -25.05 -5.44 -17.51
N ALA A 31 -23.77 -5.53 -17.13
CA ALA A 31 -23.16 -6.77 -16.66
C ALA A 31 -23.74 -7.25 -15.31
N THR A 32 -23.62 -8.55 -15.05
CA THR A 32 -23.81 -9.10 -13.70
C THR A 32 -22.49 -9.05 -12.94
N ILE A 33 -22.47 -8.44 -11.77
CA ILE A 33 -21.32 -8.46 -10.87
C ILE A 33 -21.70 -9.23 -9.60
N SER A 34 -21.03 -10.36 -9.37
CA SER A 34 -21.28 -11.24 -8.23
C SER A 34 -20.16 -11.07 -7.20
N TYR A 35 -20.46 -10.37 -6.12
CA TYR A 35 -19.51 -10.11 -5.04
C TYR A 35 -19.52 -11.25 -4.02
N MET A 36 -18.35 -11.77 -3.70
CA MET A 36 -18.18 -12.82 -2.71
C MET A 36 -17.10 -12.47 -1.69
N ASP A 37 -17.47 -12.59 -0.43
CA ASP A 37 -16.55 -12.54 0.70
C ASP A 37 -17.08 -13.44 1.84
N ILE A 38 -16.19 -13.83 2.75
CA ILE A 38 -16.56 -14.56 3.96
C ILE A 38 -17.03 -13.61 5.07
N ASP A 39 -16.59 -12.35 5.04
CA ASP A 39 -17.02 -11.30 5.96
C ASP A 39 -18.28 -10.60 5.41
N LYS A 40 -19.41 -10.87 6.07
CA LYS A 40 -20.72 -10.34 5.67
C LYS A 40 -20.79 -8.81 5.75
N GLU A 41 -20.17 -8.20 6.75
CA GLU A 41 -20.24 -6.76 6.93
C GLU A 41 -19.41 -6.05 5.85
N ARG A 42 -18.18 -6.52 5.62
CA ARG A 42 -17.34 -5.96 4.55
C ARG A 42 -17.98 -6.13 3.18
N LEU A 43 -18.60 -7.29 2.93
CA LEU A 43 -19.33 -7.58 1.70
C LEU A 43 -20.50 -6.61 1.49
N GLU A 44 -21.29 -6.34 2.54
CA GLU A 44 -22.41 -5.41 2.46
C GLU A 44 -21.95 -3.98 2.16
N VAL A 45 -20.91 -3.51 2.87
CA VAL A 45 -20.31 -2.18 2.65
C VAL A 45 -19.80 -2.04 1.21
N ALA A 46 -19.06 -3.04 0.72
CA ALA A 46 -18.56 -3.05 -0.65
C ALA A 46 -19.69 -2.99 -1.68
N ALA A 47 -20.71 -3.85 -1.54
CA ALA A 47 -21.84 -3.88 -2.46
C ALA A 47 -22.62 -2.56 -2.48
N ASN A 48 -22.82 -1.92 -1.33
CA ASN A 48 -23.50 -0.62 -1.24
C ASN A 48 -22.70 0.48 -1.95
N LEU A 49 -21.38 0.52 -1.77
CA LEU A 49 -20.54 1.49 -2.48
C LEU A 49 -20.52 1.23 -3.98
N CYS A 50 -20.49 -0.02 -4.42
CA CYS A 50 -20.52 -0.39 -5.83
C CYS A 50 -21.86 -0.04 -6.49
N ARG A 51 -23.00 -0.18 -5.78
CA ARG A 51 -24.30 0.33 -6.24
C ARG A 51 -24.30 1.86 -6.42
N LYS A 52 -23.66 2.59 -5.49
CA LYS A 52 -23.50 4.04 -5.63
C LYS A 52 -22.65 4.41 -6.85
N VAL A 53 -21.57 3.67 -7.11
CA VAL A 53 -20.72 3.83 -8.31
C VAL A 53 -21.53 3.60 -9.58
N ALA A 54 -22.29 2.50 -9.68
CA ALA A 54 -23.13 2.22 -10.83
C ALA A 54 -24.11 3.36 -11.12
N LYS A 55 -24.79 3.87 -10.08
CA LYS A 55 -25.70 5.02 -10.18
C LYS A 55 -24.98 6.29 -10.67
N ALA A 56 -23.78 6.56 -10.16
CA ALA A 56 -22.99 7.73 -10.55
C ALA A 56 -22.53 7.67 -12.01
N LEU A 57 -22.32 6.47 -12.56
CA LEU A 57 -21.95 6.24 -13.96
C LEU A 57 -23.15 6.12 -14.91
N GLY A 58 -24.38 6.07 -14.38
CA GLY A 58 -25.58 5.81 -15.18
C GLY A 58 -25.62 4.40 -15.79
N ALA A 59 -24.96 3.43 -15.14
CA ALA A 59 -24.96 2.02 -15.51
C ALA A 59 -26.07 1.25 -14.78
N ASN A 60 -26.54 0.15 -15.37
CA ASN A 60 -27.62 -0.69 -14.82
C ASN A 60 -27.19 -2.15 -14.61
N PRO A 61 -26.09 -2.41 -13.87
CA PRO A 61 -25.64 -3.78 -13.63
C PRO A 61 -26.58 -4.54 -12.70
N THR A 62 -26.59 -5.86 -12.84
CA THR A 62 -27.15 -6.75 -11.81
C THR A 62 -26.10 -7.00 -10.75
N ILE A 63 -26.29 -6.51 -9.52
CA ILE A 63 -25.35 -6.70 -8.40
C ILE A 63 -25.87 -7.78 -7.45
N GLU A 64 -25.11 -8.86 -7.34
CA GLU A 64 -25.37 -10.00 -6.45
C GLU A 64 -24.34 -10.03 -5.31
N THR A 65 -24.74 -10.47 -4.13
CA THR A 65 -23.82 -10.73 -3.01
C THR A 65 -24.02 -12.15 -2.49
N THR A 66 -22.94 -12.83 -2.14
CA THR A 66 -23.00 -14.18 -1.55
C THR A 66 -21.78 -14.46 -0.70
N THR A 67 -21.91 -15.34 0.29
CA THR A 67 -20.76 -15.90 1.02
C THR A 67 -20.34 -17.28 0.47
N ASP A 68 -21.02 -17.74 -0.58
CA ASP A 68 -20.76 -19.03 -1.25
C ASP A 68 -19.96 -18.80 -2.53
N ARG A 69 -18.71 -19.28 -2.53
CA ARG A 69 -17.78 -19.15 -3.65
C ARG A 69 -18.33 -19.76 -4.94
N ARG A 70 -18.94 -20.96 -4.88
CA ARG A 70 -19.42 -21.65 -6.09
C ARG A 70 -20.60 -20.91 -6.72
N LYS A 71 -21.49 -20.32 -5.90
CA LYS A 71 -22.58 -19.48 -6.41
C LYS A 71 -22.06 -18.23 -7.13
N ALA A 72 -21.04 -17.58 -6.58
CA ALA A 72 -20.43 -16.42 -7.24
C ALA A 72 -19.80 -16.79 -8.58
N LEU A 73 -19.06 -17.90 -8.61
CA LEU A 73 -18.34 -18.38 -9.80
C LEU A 73 -19.25 -18.92 -10.90
N ALA A 74 -20.43 -19.46 -10.57
CA ALA A 74 -21.30 -20.13 -11.53
C ALA A 74 -21.59 -19.26 -12.76
N ASN A 75 -21.24 -19.77 -13.95
CA ASN A 75 -21.40 -19.12 -15.25
C ASN A 75 -20.68 -17.75 -15.38
N ALA A 76 -19.64 -17.47 -14.59
CA ALA A 76 -18.82 -16.28 -14.77
C ALA A 76 -18.02 -16.34 -16.08
N ASP A 77 -17.86 -15.19 -16.74
CA ASP A 77 -16.94 -15.00 -17.87
C ASP A 77 -15.57 -14.52 -17.38
N PHE A 78 -15.55 -13.80 -16.27
CA PHE A 78 -14.36 -13.27 -15.62
C PHE A 78 -14.44 -13.51 -14.12
N VAL A 79 -13.31 -13.88 -13.52
CA VAL A 79 -13.16 -14.04 -12.08
C VAL A 79 -12.02 -13.15 -11.62
N ILE A 80 -12.30 -12.19 -10.76
CA ILE A 80 -11.30 -11.32 -10.15
C ILE A 80 -11.02 -11.83 -8.74
N ASN A 81 -9.78 -12.21 -8.47
CA ASN A 81 -9.34 -12.66 -7.14
C ASN A 81 -8.54 -11.55 -6.44
N MET A 82 -8.99 -11.16 -5.25
CA MET A 82 -8.38 -10.08 -4.45
C MET A 82 -8.43 -10.40 -2.95
N VAL A 83 -8.36 -11.69 -2.60
CA VAL A 83 -8.30 -12.14 -1.22
C VAL A 83 -6.99 -11.78 -0.53
N GLN A 84 -7.03 -11.71 0.80
CA GLN A 84 -5.86 -11.80 1.68
C GLN A 84 -6.17 -12.80 2.79
N ILE A 85 -5.63 -14.02 2.66
CA ILE A 85 -5.90 -15.09 3.62
C ILE A 85 -5.26 -14.75 4.97
N GLY A 86 -6.11 -14.72 6.02
CA GLY A 86 -5.72 -14.41 7.39
C GLY A 86 -5.72 -12.92 7.75
N GLY A 87 -5.80 -12.03 6.75
CA GLY A 87 -5.84 -10.58 6.95
C GLY A 87 -4.72 -10.05 7.85
N PHE A 88 -5.02 -8.99 8.62
CA PHE A 88 -4.02 -8.34 9.49
C PHE A 88 -3.53 -9.27 10.62
N ASN A 89 -4.36 -10.19 11.11
CA ASN A 89 -3.97 -11.10 12.19
C ASN A 89 -2.81 -12.02 11.76
N SER A 90 -2.88 -12.59 10.56
CA SER A 90 -1.77 -13.40 10.04
C SER A 90 -0.55 -12.55 9.67
N THR A 91 -0.75 -11.30 9.20
CA THR A 91 0.36 -10.36 8.98
C THR A 91 1.14 -10.11 10.27
N LEU A 92 0.48 -9.96 11.42
CA LEU A 92 1.18 -9.82 12.70
C LEU A 92 2.05 -11.06 12.98
N VAL A 93 1.55 -12.26 12.74
CA VAL A 93 2.35 -13.50 12.89
C VAL A 93 3.54 -13.50 11.91
N ASP A 94 3.34 -13.08 10.66
CA ASP A 94 4.37 -13.00 9.62
C ASP A 94 5.51 -12.03 10.00
N PHE A 95 5.24 -11.01 10.84
CA PHE A 95 6.24 -10.07 11.34
C PHE A 95 6.83 -10.48 12.70
N GLU A 96 5.99 -10.84 13.67
CA GLU A 96 6.40 -11.04 15.05
C GLU A 96 7.27 -12.29 15.24
N ILE A 97 7.00 -13.39 14.51
CA ILE A 97 7.85 -14.59 14.62
C ILE A 97 9.25 -14.30 14.07
N PRO A 98 9.44 -13.87 12.80
CA PRO A 98 10.76 -13.52 12.28
C PRO A 98 11.52 -12.47 13.11
N ARG A 99 10.80 -11.50 13.71
CA ARG A 99 11.42 -10.49 14.59
C ARG A 99 12.14 -11.10 15.80
N LYS A 100 11.64 -12.21 16.37
CA LYS A 100 12.34 -12.95 17.45
C LYS A 100 13.72 -13.47 17.02
N TYR A 101 13.92 -13.65 15.72
CA TYR A 101 15.16 -14.09 15.10
C TYR A 101 15.96 -12.93 14.50
N ASN A 102 15.63 -11.69 14.88
CA ASN A 102 16.26 -10.45 14.39
C ASN A 102 16.05 -10.18 12.89
N LEU A 103 15.04 -10.80 12.27
CA LEU A 103 14.65 -10.55 10.89
C LEU A 103 13.51 -9.54 10.86
N ASN A 104 13.82 -8.34 10.40
CA ASN A 104 12.89 -7.22 10.31
C ASN A 104 12.52 -6.95 8.86
N PHE A 105 11.28 -6.56 8.64
CA PHE A 105 10.74 -6.30 7.30
C PHE A 105 10.20 -4.87 7.20
N THR A 106 10.01 -4.42 5.97
CA THR A 106 9.19 -3.25 5.66
C THR A 106 7.76 -3.69 5.35
N ILE A 107 7.58 -4.69 4.49
CA ILE A 107 6.29 -5.10 3.92
C ILE A 107 5.95 -6.58 4.19
N ALA A 108 6.87 -7.50 3.93
CA ALA A 108 6.72 -8.95 4.15
C ALA A 108 5.51 -9.61 3.44
N ASP A 109 4.97 -9.00 2.38
CA ASP A 109 3.76 -9.49 1.71
C ASP A 109 4.02 -10.34 0.45
N THR A 110 5.26 -10.32 -0.06
CA THR A 110 5.61 -10.86 -1.38
C THR A 110 6.75 -11.87 -1.33
N THR A 111 7.89 -11.52 -0.71
CA THR A 111 9.07 -12.39 -0.61
C THR A 111 9.42 -12.66 0.85
N GLY A 112 10.53 -13.36 1.09
CA GLY A 112 10.97 -13.73 2.43
C GLY A 112 10.01 -14.67 3.16
N PRO A 113 10.27 -14.95 4.44
CA PRO A 113 9.43 -15.81 5.25
C PRO A 113 7.97 -15.31 5.31
N GLY A 114 7.74 -14.00 5.46
CA GLY A 114 6.38 -13.45 5.46
C GLY A 114 5.63 -13.73 4.15
N GLY A 115 6.24 -13.43 3.00
CA GLY A 115 5.66 -13.72 1.69
C GLY A 115 5.46 -15.22 1.46
N LEU A 116 6.46 -16.04 1.79
CA LEU A 116 6.40 -17.50 1.65
C LEU A 116 5.24 -18.12 2.46
N PHE A 117 5.12 -17.76 3.74
CA PHE A 117 4.06 -18.30 4.59
C PHE A 117 2.68 -17.77 4.19
N ARG A 118 2.59 -16.52 3.72
CA ARG A 118 1.37 -16.00 3.08
C ARG A 118 0.97 -16.81 1.85
N ALA A 119 1.91 -17.15 0.97
CA ALA A 119 1.63 -18.01 -0.19
C ALA A 119 1.19 -19.42 0.24
N LEU A 120 1.85 -20.01 1.24
CA LEU A 120 1.47 -21.32 1.79
C LEU A 120 0.04 -21.32 2.35
N ARG A 121 -0.36 -20.27 3.09
CA ARG A 121 -1.76 -20.11 3.54
C ARG A 121 -2.74 -19.90 2.39
N THR A 122 -2.30 -19.26 1.32
CA THR A 122 -3.16 -18.95 0.17
C THR A 122 -3.39 -20.16 -0.74
N TYR A 123 -2.41 -21.06 -0.82
CA TYR A 123 -2.41 -22.23 -1.70
C TYR A 123 -3.69 -23.10 -1.59
N PRO A 124 -4.17 -23.51 -0.40
CA PRO A 124 -5.38 -24.34 -0.29
C PRO A 124 -6.63 -23.65 -0.86
N MET A 125 -6.79 -22.35 -0.59
CA MET A 125 -7.92 -21.58 -1.10
C MET A 125 -7.84 -21.45 -2.62
N LEU A 126 -6.69 -21.04 -3.15
CA LEU A 126 -6.52 -20.76 -4.57
C LEU A 126 -6.61 -22.04 -5.42
N SER A 127 -5.99 -23.14 -4.97
CA SER A 127 -6.11 -24.45 -5.61
C SER A 127 -7.56 -24.97 -5.58
N GLY A 128 -8.28 -24.76 -4.47
CA GLY A 128 -9.70 -25.08 -4.38
C GLY A 128 -10.58 -24.22 -5.31
N MET A 129 -10.27 -22.92 -5.42
CA MET A 129 -11.02 -22.00 -6.29
C MET A 129 -10.86 -22.35 -7.77
N VAL A 130 -9.64 -22.62 -8.25
CA VAL A 130 -9.44 -22.99 -9.66
C VAL A 130 -10.13 -24.32 -10.01
N LYS A 131 -10.18 -25.28 -9.09
CA LYS A 131 -10.97 -26.52 -9.25
C LYS A 131 -12.48 -26.26 -9.30
N ASP A 132 -12.98 -25.34 -8.49
CA ASP A 132 -14.38 -24.91 -8.59
C ASP A 132 -14.64 -24.24 -9.94
N MET A 133 -13.73 -23.37 -10.41
CA MET A 133 -13.85 -22.72 -11.71
C MET A 133 -13.89 -23.73 -12.85
N GLU A 134 -13.03 -24.76 -12.85
CA GLU A 134 -13.06 -25.84 -13.85
C GLU A 134 -14.42 -26.53 -13.95
N GLN A 135 -15.18 -26.58 -12.85
CA GLN A 135 -16.48 -27.24 -12.80
C GLN A 135 -17.64 -26.29 -13.16
N VAL A 136 -17.61 -25.04 -12.70
CA VAL A 136 -18.78 -24.14 -12.78
C VAL A 136 -18.62 -22.97 -13.75
N CYS A 137 -17.40 -22.67 -14.19
CA CYS A 137 -17.09 -21.64 -15.17
C CYS A 137 -15.77 -21.93 -15.93
N PRO A 138 -15.60 -23.08 -16.59
CA PRO A 138 -14.32 -23.50 -17.18
C PRO A 138 -13.79 -22.58 -18.28
N ARG A 139 -14.64 -21.72 -18.85
CA ARG A 139 -14.27 -20.73 -19.87
C ARG A 139 -13.91 -19.36 -19.27
N ALA A 140 -14.03 -19.16 -17.97
CA ALA A 140 -13.72 -17.88 -17.36
C ALA A 140 -12.23 -17.55 -17.47
N PHE A 141 -11.89 -16.27 -17.52
CA PHE A 141 -10.53 -15.79 -17.26
C PHE A 141 -10.38 -15.41 -15.79
N LEU A 142 -9.33 -15.92 -15.14
CA LEU A 142 -8.92 -15.52 -13.80
C LEU A 142 -7.99 -14.30 -13.86
N LEU A 143 -8.38 -13.21 -13.21
CA LEU A 143 -7.57 -12.02 -13.01
C LEU A 143 -7.17 -11.95 -11.54
N ASN A 144 -5.92 -12.31 -11.23
CA ASN A 144 -5.43 -12.37 -9.86
C ASN A 144 -4.73 -11.06 -9.47
N TYR A 145 -5.21 -10.41 -8.41
CA TYR A 145 -4.58 -9.26 -7.74
C TYR A 145 -4.02 -9.63 -6.36
N SER A 146 -4.25 -10.86 -5.89
CA SER A 146 -3.74 -11.30 -4.59
C SER A 146 -2.23 -11.58 -4.63
N ASN A 147 -1.50 -10.95 -3.70
CA ASN A 147 -0.10 -11.27 -3.40
C ASN A 147 0.04 -12.49 -2.48
N PRO A 148 1.19 -13.21 -2.56
CA PRO A 148 2.33 -12.97 -3.46
C PRO A 148 2.08 -13.40 -4.89
N MET A 149 2.21 -12.49 -5.86
CA MET A 149 1.75 -12.71 -7.23
C MET A 149 2.37 -13.93 -7.90
N SER A 150 3.71 -14.02 -7.94
CA SER A 150 4.41 -15.10 -8.64
C SER A 150 4.11 -16.47 -8.02
N MET A 151 4.06 -16.59 -6.69
CA MET A 151 3.72 -17.84 -6.01
C MET A 151 2.24 -18.22 -6.16
N ASN A 152 1.33 -17.24 -6.12
CA ASN A 152 -0.08 -17.48 -6.36
C ASN A 152 -0.33 -17.93 -7.81
N MET A 153 0.33 -17.31 -8.79
CA MET A 153 0.23 -17.74 -10.18
C MET A 153 0.91 -19.10 -10.42
N GLN A 154 2.00 -19.46 -9.70
CA GLN A 154 2.50 -20.85 -9.69
C GLN A 154 1.39 -21.81 -9.26
N THR A 155 0.64 -21.49 -8.20
CA THR A 155 -0.47 -22.34 -7.74
C THR A 155 -1.53 -22.51 -8.83
N VAL A 156 -1.95 -21.43 -9.49
CA VAL A 156 -2.94 -21.47 -10.59
C VAL A 156 -2.45 -22.40 -11.71
N PHE A 157 -1.29 -22.12 -12.29
CA PHE A 157 -0.83 -22.82 -13.50
C PHE A 157 -0.27 -24.22 -13.25
N ARG A 158 0.12 -24.55 -12.01
CA ARG A 158 0.63 -25.89 -11.66
C ARG A 158 -0.46 -26.83 -11.17
N THR A 159 -1.64 -26.31 -10.83
CA THR A 159 -2.75 -27.14 -10.31
C THR A 159 -4.02 -27.10 -11.16
N SER A 160 -4.06 -26.31 -12.24
CA SER A 160 -5.23 -26.14 -13.09
C SER A 160 -4.88 -25.72 -14.51
N SER A 161 -5.82 -25.94 -15.44
CA SER A 161 -5.77 -25.44 -16.82
C SER A 161 -6.57 -24.14 -17.02
N ILE A 162 -7.09 -23.52 -15.95
CA ILE A 162 -7.82 -22.25 -16.04
C ILE A 162 -6.93 -21.18 -16.66
N ARG A 163 -7.50 -20.45 -17.62
CA ARG A 163 -6.85 -19.28 -18.21
C ARG A 163 -6.81 -18.17 -17.17
N GLY A 164 -5.65 -17.58 -16.95
CA GLY A 164 -5.55 -16.48 -16.02
C GLY A 164 -4.32 -15.63 -16.24
N VAL A 165 -4.26 -14.53 -15.50
CA VAL A 165 -3.15 -13.57 -15.49
C VAL A 165 -3.06 -12.96 -14.10
N GLY A 166 -1.83 -12.82 -13.61
CA GLY A 166 -1.56 -12.03 -12.41
C GLY A 166 -1.30 -10.56 -12.74
N LEU A 167 -1.87 -9.65 -11.95
CA LEU A 167 -1.90 -8.22 -12.22
C LEU A 167 -1.36 -7.43 -11.03
N CYS A 168 -0.40 -6.56 -11.32
CA CYS A 168 0.15 -5.59 -10.37
C CYS A 168 0.23 -4.22 -11.04
N HIS A 169 0.10 -3.15 -10.25
CA HIS A 169 0.10 -1.78 -10.75
C HIS A 169 1.51 -1.17 -10.86
N SER A 170 2.54 -1.92 -10.46
CA SER A 170 3.90 -1.42 -10.29
C SER A 170 4.50 -0.84 -11.56
N VAL A 171 4.29 -1.51 -12.70
CA VAL A 171 4.92 -1.16 -13.97
C VAL A 171 4.38 0.17 -14.51
N GLN A 172 3.06 0.36 -14.54
CA GLN A 172 2.48 1.63 -15.00
C GLN A 172 2.72 2.76 -13.99
N GLY A 173 2.58 2.49 -12.69
CA GLY A 173 2.75 3.53 -11.66
C GLY A 173 4.19 4.02 -11.58
N THR A 174 5.16 3.11 -11.68
CA THR A 174 6.58 3.47 -11.74
C THR A 174 6.90 4.21 -13.02
N PHE A 175 6.37 3.79 -14.17
CA PHE A 175 6.66 4.45 -15.44
C PHE A 175 6.21 5.92 -15.42
N ASP A 176 4.97 6.18 -14.96
CA ASP A 176 4.47 7.55 -14.80
C ASP A 176 5.36 8.38 -13.88
N GLN A 177 5.86 7.78 -12.81
CA GLN A 177 6.79 8.44 -11.89
C GLN A 177 8.14 8.78 -12.56
N LEU A 178 8.72 7.85 -13.32
CA LEU A 178 9.96 8.08 -14.06
C LEU A 178 9.81 9.21 -15.09
N MET A 179 8.68 9.27 -15.80
CA MET A 179 8.41 10.33 -16.77
C MET A 179 8.29 11.70 -16.11
N ARG A 180 7.69 11.79 -14.92
CA ARG A 180 7.64 13.04 -14.15
C ARG A 180 9.03 13.56 -13.78
N TYR A 181 9.96 12.67 -13.40
CA TYR A 181 11.32 13.09 -13.05
C TYR A 181 12.08 13.75 -14.21
N ILE A 182 11.78 13.34 -15.44
CA ILE A 182 12.45 13.88 -16.64
C ILE A 182 11.58 14.87 -17.43
N GLY A 183 10.37 15.17 -16.95
CA GLY A 183 9.43 16.10 -17.59
C GLY A 183 8.87 15.61 -18.92
N GLU A 184 8.64 14.31 -19.08
CA GLU A 184 8.07 13.72 -20.28
C GLU A 184 6.59 13.34 -20.13
N ASP A 185 5.88 13.31 -21.24
CA ASP A 185 4.50 12.83 -21.34
C ASP A 185 4.52 11.30 -21.55
N PRO A 186 4.04 10.49 -20.58
CA PRO A 186 4.03 9.03 -20.68
C PRO A 186 3.37 8.50 -21.96
N ALA A 187 2.38 9.21 -22.50
CA ALA A 187 1.65 8.79 -23.70
C ALA A 187 2.50 8.83 -24.98
N LYS A 188 3.67 9.49 -24.95
CA LYS A 188 4.57 9.67 -26.11
C LYS A 188 5.82 8.79 -26.04
N ILE A 189 5.96 7.98 -24.99
CA ILE A 189 7.17 7.23 -24.70
C ILE A 189 6.91 5.73 -24.83
N ALA A 190 7.77 5.04 -25.58
CA ALA A 190 7.77 3.59 -25.65
C ALA A 190 8.76 3.03 -24.63
N PHE A 191 8.35 1.98 -23.91
CA PHE A 191 9.24 1.28 -22.99
C PHE A 191 9.06 -0.23 -23.06
N THR A 192 10.11 -0.95 -22.65
CA THR A 192 10.06 -2.39 -22.41
C THR A 192 10.49 -2.65 -20.98
N CYS A 193 9.61 -3.29 -20.20
CA CYS A 193 9.89 -3.72 -18.84
C CYS A 193 9.77 -5.25 -18.76
N ALA A 194 10.68 -5.94 -18.08
CA ALA A 194 10.53 -7.39 -17.91
C ALA A 194 11.28 -7.90 -16.68
N GLY A 195 10.78 -8.99 -16.11
CA GLY A 195 11.39 -9.71 -15.00
C GLY A 195 10.37 -10.59 -14.31
N ILE A 196 10.29 -10.52 -12.98
CA ILE A 196 9.24 -11.14 -12.17
C ILE A 196 8.46 -10.05 -11.43
N ASN A 197 7.28 -10.38 -10.90
CA ASN A 197 6.47 -9.42 -10.17
C ASN A 197 7.29 -8.70 -9.07
N HIS A 198 7.11 -7.37 -8.97
CA HIS A 198 7.84 -6.46 -8.09
C HIS A 198 9.37 -6.37 -8.30
N MET A 199 9.92 -7.09 -9.28
CA MET A 199 11.36 -7.08 -9.62
C MET A 199 11.56 -7.13 -11.14
N ALA A 200 10.69 -6.45 -11.88
CA ALA A 200 10.84 -6.23 -13.30
C ALA A 200 11.71 -4.98 -13.53
N PHE A 201 12.51 -4.95 -14.59
CA PHE A 201 13.39 -3.82 -14.87
C PHE A 201 12.99 -3.16 -16.17
N TYR A 202 13.06 -1.83 -16.21
CA TYR A 202 12.93 -1.10 -17.48
C TYR A 202 14.19 -1.36 -18.31
N LEU A 203 14.08 -2.18 -19.34
CA LEU A 203 15.21 -2.53 -20.20
C LEU A 203 15.46 -1.46 -21.25
N LYS A 204 14.39 -0.79 -21.66
CA LYS A 204 14.39 0.20 -22.74
C LYS A 204 13.36 1.28 -22.45
N MET A 205 13.73 2.55 -22.62
CA MET A 205 12.84 3.70 -22.57
C MET A 205 13.28 4.70 -23.63
N GLU A 206 12.47 4.92 -24.65
CA GLU A 206 12.84 5.76 -25.80
C GLU A 206 11.77 6.77 -26.17
N LYS A 207 12.23 7.94 -26.60
CA LYS A 207 11.43 8.96 -27.30
C LYS A 207 11.98 9.13 -28.70
N GLU A 208 11.19 8.83 -29.72
CA GLU A 208 11.60 9.01 -31.13
C GLU A 208 12.95 8.33 -31.46
N GLY A 209 13.21 7.17 -30.84
CA GLY A 209 14.45 6.41 -31.00
C GLY A 209 15.63 6.89 -30.15
N VAL A 210 15.46 7.91 -29.30
CA VAL A 210 16.48 8.41 -28.37
C VAL A 210 16.29 7.79 -26.99
N ASP A 211 17.35 7.17 -26.46
CA ASP A 211 17.38 6.58 -25.12
C ASP A 211 17.24 7.66 -24.02
N LEU A 212 16.33 7.40 -23.08
CA LEU A 212 16.02 8.30 -21.97
C LEU A 212 16.81 7.99 -20.69
N TYR A 213 17.53 6.87 -20.61
CA TYR A 213 18.33 6.52 -19.43
C TYR A 213 19.33 7.60 -18.99
N PRO A 214 20.10 8.24 -19.89
CA PRO A 214 21.02 9.31 -19.51
C PRO A 214 20.31 10.46 -18.77
N ARG A 215 19.05 10.75 -19.11
CA ARG A 215 18.25 11.78 -18.41
C ARG A 215 17.79 11.30 -17.04
N LEU A 216 17.47 10.02 -16.88
CA LEU A 216 17.12 9.44 -15.59
C LEU A 216 18.31 9.40 -14.63
N PHE A 217 19.50 9.03 -15.12
CA PHE A 217 20.73 9.12 -14.33
C PHE A 217 21.02 10.55 -13.89
N LYS A 218 20.80 11.55 -14.77
CA LYS A 218 20.93 12.97 -14.41
C LYS A 218 19.86 13.42 -13.42
N ALA A 219 18.62 12.94 -13.52
CA ALA A 219 17.54 13.30 -12.59
C ALA A 219 17.84 12.83 -11.16
N MET A 220 18.63 11.76 -10.99
CA MET A 220 19.11 11.28 -9.70
C MET A 220 20.03 12.30 -8.98
N ASP A 221 20.64 13.26 -9.69
CA ASP A 221 21.50 14.30 -9.09
C ASP A 221 20.68 15.38 -8.36
N ASP A 222 19.38 15.49 -8.68
CA ASP A 222 18.46 16.36 -7.94
C ASP A 222 18.07 15.71 -6.60
N ALA A 223 18.41 16.38 -5.50
CA ALA A 223 18.15 15.87 -4.16
C ALA A 223 16.66 15.58 -3.94
N LYS A 224 15.76 16.50 -4.35
CA LYS A 224 14.32 16.31 -4.16
C LYS A 224 13.81 15.05 -4.86
N THR A 225 14.30 14.78 -6.07
CA THR A 225 14.00 13.57 -6.83
C THR A 225 14.56 12.32 -6.16
N TYR A 226 15.85 12.32 -5.81
CA TYR A 226 16.51 11.17 -5.18
C TYR A 226 15.84 10.74 -3.88
N GLU A 227 15.45 11.70 -3.03
CA GLU A 227 14.82 11.45 -1.73
C GLU A 227 13.48 10.70 -1.85
N THR A 228 12.80 10.75 -3.00
CA THR A 228 11.53 10.03 -3.18
C THR A 228 11.69 8.51 -3.34
N ASN A 229 12.87 8.01 -3.70
CA ASN A 229 13.08 6.59 -4.04
C ASN A 229 14.53 6.11 -3.83
N LYS A 230 15.16 6.45 -2.70
CA LYS A 230 16.59 6.24 -2.45
C LYS A 230 17.09 4.84 -2.76
N VAL A 231 16.36 3.81 -2.33
CA VAL A 231 16.74 2.39 -2.53
C VAL A 231 16.76 2.04 -4.01
N ARG A 232 15.70 2.38 -4.76
CA ARG A 232 15.61 2.04 -6.19
C ARG A 232 16.59 2.86 -7.03
N PHE A 233 16.84 4.11 -6.66
CA PHE A 233 17.89 4.90 -7.32
C PHE A 233 19.28 4.35 -7.04
N GLU A 234 19.57 3.88 -5.82
CA GLU A 234 20.83 3.20 -5.52
C GLU A 234 20.94 1.89 -6.31
N LEU A 235 19.88 1.10 -6.42
CA LEU A 235 19.85 -0.09 -7.28
C LEU A 235 20.09 0.27 -8.75
N MET A 236 19.44 1.31 -9.28
CA MET A 236 19.69 1.79 -10.65
C MET A 236 21.15 2.21 -10.84
N ARG A 237 21.72 2.94 -9.89
CA ARG A 237 23.12 3.37 -9.91
C ARG A 237 24.10 2.20 -10.00
N ARG A 238 23.79 1.05 -9.39
CA ARG A 238 24.65 -0.13 -9.35
C ARG A 238 24.37 -1.15 -10.45
N LEU A 239 23.10 -1.33 -10.82
CA LEU A 239 22.65 -2.37 -11.76
C LEU A 239 22.44 -1.85 -13.18
N GLY A 240 22.40 -0.53 -13.38
CA GLY A 240 22.22 0.12 -14.67
C GLY A 240 20.77 0.33 -15.09
N HIS A 241 19.82 -0.35 -14.44
CA HIS A 241 18.39 -0.30 -14.79
C HIS A 241 17.54 0.00 -13.57
N PHE A 242 16.44 0.72 -13.79
CA PHE A 242 15.49 1.02 -12.73
C PHE A 242 14.57 -0.19 -12.54
N VAL A 243 14.44 -0.65 -11.30
CA VAL A 243 13.62 -1.81 -10.92
C VAL A 243 12.21 -1.37 -10.57
N THR A 244 11.21 -2.21 -10.81
CA THR A 244 9.84 -2.05 -10.34
C THR A 244 9.71 -2.31 -8.84
N GLU A 245 8.55 -1.90 -8.37
CA GLU A 245 8.04 -1.72 -7.01
C GLU A 245 8.84 -0.80 -6.10
N SER A 246 8.17 -0.28 -5.08
CA SER A 246 8.64 0.83 -4.26
C SER A 246 9.97 0.56 -3.52
N SER A 247 10.56 1.63 -2.97
CA SER A 247 11.83 1.55 -2.25
C SER A 247 11.73 0.72 -0.98
N GLU A 248 10.57 0.71 -0.34
CA GLU A 248 10.24 -0.12 0.82
C GLU A 248 10.37 -1.60 0.46
N HIS A 249 9.67 -2.06 -0.58
CA HIS A 249 9.73 -3.44 -1.05
C HIS A 249 11.16 -3.85 -1.45
N ASN A 250 11.85 -3.04 -2.26
CA ASN A 250 13.19 -3.38 -2.69
C ASN A 250 14.24 -3.37 -1.56
N ALA A 251 13.97 -2.68 -0.44
CA ALA A 251 14.86 -2.68 0.72
C ALA A 251 14.91 -4.06 1.41
N GLU A 252 13.85 -4.86 1.29
CA GLU A 252 13.76 -6.21 1.87
C GLU A 252 13.99 -7.35 0.85
N TYR A 253 14.04 -7.05 -0.45
CA TYR A 253 14.27 -8.08 -1.49
C TYR A 253 15.74 -8.41 -1.73
N CYS A 254 16.64 -7.73 -1.03
CA CYS A 254 18.07 -7.85 -1.25
C CYS A 254 18.86 -7.70 0.06
N PRO A 255 20.13 -8.12 0.09
CA PRO A 255 20.92 -8.12 1.32
C PRO A 255 21.57 -6.76 1.61
N TYR A 256 21.41 -5.76 0.74
CA TYR A 256 22.26 -4.57 0.70
C TYR A 256 21.84 -3.43 1.63
N PHE A 257 20.67 -3.51 2.29
CA PHE A 257 20.11 -2.44 3.10
C PHE A 257 19.89 -2.86 4.55
N ILE A 258 18.76 -3.50 4.85
CA ILE A 258 18.35 -3.85 6.23
C ILE A 258 19.44 -4.60 7.01
N PRO A 259 20.14 -5.62 6.44
CA PRO A 259 21.17 -6.36 7.17
C PRO A 259 22.37 -5.52 7.61
N HIS A 260 22.60 -4.36 7.00
CA HIS A 260 23.72 -3.47 7.33
C HIS A 260 23.41 -2.49 8.47
N GLY A 261 22.28 -2.69 9.17
CA GLY A 261 21.97 -2.04 10.43
C GLY A 261 21.50 -0.59 10.31
N GLN A 262 21.43 0.08 11.46
CA GLN A 262 20.72 1.36 11.60
C GLN A 262 21.28 2.50 10.75
N GLU A 263 22.58 2.47 10.45
CA GLU A 263 23.21 3.45 9.56
C GLU A 263 22.59 3.40 8.16
N TYR A 264 22.46 2.21 7.58
CA TYR A 264 21.88 2.01 6.25
C TYR A 264 20.38 2.27 6.24
N ILE A 265 19.67 1.80 7.27
CA ILE A 265 18.23 2.07 7.44
C ILE A 265 17.97 3.58 7.43
N LYS A 266 18.74 4.36 8.18
CA LYS A 266 18.61 5.82 8.21
C LYS A 266 19.07 6.48 6.91
N ARG A 267 20.17 6.02 6.30
CA ARG A 267 20.71 6.60 5.06
C ARG A 267 19.73 6.48 3.90
N PHE A 268 19.01 5.37 3.81
CA PHE A 268 18.11 5.05 2.70
C PHE A 268 16.62 5.19 3.07
N ASP A 269 16.31 5.76 4.24
CA ASP A 269 14.95 5.94 4.77
C ASP A 269 14.09 4.67 4.73
N VAL A 270 14.68 3.52 5.06
CA VAL A 270 13.99 2.22 5.01
C VAL A 270 12.92 2.17 6.11
N PRO A 271 11.63 2.08 5.78
CA PRO A 271 10.57 2.16 6.77
C PRO A 271 10.22 0.77 7.30
N ILE A 272 10.96 0.31 8.31
CA ILE A 272 10.66 -0.94 9.03
C ILE A 272 9.21 -0.91 9.55
N ASP A 273 8.50 -2.04 9.46
CA ASP A 273 7.11 -2.23 9.90
C ASP A 273 6.05 -1.42 9.13
N GLU A 274 6.37 -0.98 7.92
CA GLU A 274 5.46 -0.16 7.09
C GLU A 274 4.13 -0.84 6.80
N TYR A 275 4.12 -2.13 6.50
CA TYR A 275 2.86 -2.81 6.18
C TYR A 275 1.94 -2.99 7.39
N LEU A 276 2.49 -3.12 8.61
CA LEU A 276 1.67 -3.12 9.83
C LEU A 276 0.93 -1.79 9.99
N ARG A 277 1.62 -0.67 9.71
CA ARG A 277 1.02 0.69 9.72
C ARG A 277 -0.04 0.88 8.64
N ARG A 278 0.14 0.29 7.46
CA ARG A 278 -0.85 0.31 6.36
C ARG A 278 -2.08 -0.52 6.72
N CYS A 279 -1.89 -1.73 7.25
CA CYS A 279 -2.99 -2.60 7.69
C CYS A 279 -3.87 -1.95 8.76
N ASP A 280 -3.26 -1.23 9.70
CA ASP A 280 -4.00 -0.50 10.73
C ASP A 280 -4.83 0.66 10.12
N GLY A 281 -4.23 1.47 9.23
CA GLY A 281 -4.93 2.57 8.55
C GLY A 281 -6.13 2.13 7.70
N ILE A 282 -6.08 0.91 7.13
CA ILE A 282 -7.20 0.32 6.38
C ILE A 282 -8.43 0.11 7.27
N VAL A 283 -8.25 -0.15 8.57
CA VAL A 283 -9.36 -0.30 9.52
C VAL A 283 -10.12 1.02 9.67
N ASP A 284 -9.40 2.13 9.81
CA ASP A 284 -10.00 3.45 9.98
C ASP A 284 -10.70 3.92 8.71
N GLU A 285 -10.08 3.69 7.54
CA GLU A 285 -10.72 3.98 6.27
C GLU A 285 -11.99 3.14 6.08
N PHE A 286 -11.99 1.88 6.51
CA PHE A 286 -13.16 1.02 6.42
C PHE A 286 -14.34 1.59 7.23
N ASP A 287 -14.12 2.06 8.46
CA ASP A 287 -15.18 2.65 9.28
C ASP A 287 -15.77 3.92 8.65
N ARG A 288 -14.92 4.78 8.07
CA ARG A 288 -15.36 5.94 7.29
C ARG A 288 -16.23 5.53 6.09
N LEU A 289 -15.76 4.55 5.33
CA LEU A 289 -16.46 4.05 4.13
C LEU A 289 -17.77 3.34 4.49
N LYS A 290 -17.82 2.66 5.63
CA LYS A 290 -19.04 2.05 6.16
C LYS A 290 -20.11 3.10 6.44
N GLY A 291 -19.75 4.21 7.10
CA GLY A 291 -20.65 5.36 7.28
C GLY A 291 -21.14 5.93 5.96
N PHE A 292 -20.22 6.20 5.02
CA PHE A 292 -20.57 6.72 3.70
C PHE A 292 -21.41 5.75 2.85
N SER A 293 -21.19 4.45 2.97
CA SER A 293 -21.96 3.42 2.23
C SER A 293 -23.45 3.44 2.60
N ARG A 294 -23.76 3.76 3.85
CA ARG A 294 -25.12 3.82 4.42
C ARG A 294 -25.79 5.19 4.27
N SER A 295 -25.02 6.23 3.96
CA SER A 295 -25.56 7.58 3.80
C SER A 295 -26.37 7.73 2.51
N LYS A 296 -27.22 8.76 2.43
CA LYS A 296 -27.90 9.14 1.18
C LYS A 296 -27.02 9.97 0.24
N GLU A 297 -25.81 10.34 0.68
CA GLU A 297 -24.92 11.19 -0.09
C GLU A 297 -24.51 10.49 -1.40
N PRO A 298 -24.58 11.19 -2.54
CA PRO A 298 -24.19 10.62 -3.82
C PRO A 298 -22.66 10.43 -3.89
N MET A 299 -22.24 9.35 -4.54
CA MET A 299 -20.85 9.17 -4.94
C MET A 299 -20.58 10.06 -6.16
N LYS A 300 -19.47 10.79 -6.16
CA LYS A 300 -18.98 11.43 -7.39
C LYS A 300 -18.59 10.34 -8.38
N ALA A 301 -18.85 10.55 -9.67
CA ALA A 301 -18.42 9.59 -10.68
C ALA A 301 -16.92 9.30 -10.50
N PRO A 302 -16.52 8.03 -10.27
CA PRO A 302 -15.13 7.71 -10.04
C PRO A 302 -14.33 8.00 -11.30
N CYS A 303 -13.12 8.52 -11.13
CA CYS A 303 -12.14 8.53 -12.20
C CYS A 303 -11.73 7.09 -12.50
N ARG A 304 -11.50 6.78 -13.78
CA ARG A 304 -11.01 5.47 -14.19
C ARG A 304 -9.68 5.21 -13.48
N SER A 305 -9.57 4.06 -12.81
CA SER A 305 -8.35 3.58 -12.22
C SER A 305 -7.41 3.06 -13.31
N HIS A 306 -6.11 3.18 -13.09
CA HIS A 306 -5.08 2.71 -14.01
C HIS A 306 -4.83 1.18 -13.87
N GLU A 307 -5.82 0.42 -13.42
CA GLU A 307 -5.75 -1.03 -13.26
C GLU A 307 -6.03 -1.76 -14.58
N TYR A 308 -5.23 -2.80 -14.87
CA TYR A 308 -5.30 -3.50 -16.17
C TYR A 308 -6.53 -4.39 -16.35
N GLY A 309 -7.20 -4.80 -15.28
CA GLY A 309 -8.24 -5.83 -15.37
C GLY A 309 -9.40 -5.47 -16.28
N SER A 310 -9.90 -4.23 -16.18
CA SER A 310 -10.97 -3.73 -17.05
C SER A 310 -10.54 -3.68 -18.52
N THR A 311 -9.28 -3.30 -18.79
CA THR A 311 -8.68 -3.27 -20.13
C THR A 311 -8.58 -4.67 -20.73
N ILE A 312 -8.12 -5.66 -19.95
CA ILE A 312 -8.06 -7.07 -20.37
C ILE A 312 -9.44 -7.59 -20.73
N MET A 313 -10.42 -7.36 -19.85
CA MET A 313 -11.81 -7.79 -20.07
C MET A 313 -12.40 -7.17 -21.33
N HIS A 314 -12.19 -5.87 -21.54
CA HIS A 314 -12.60 -5.18 -22.76
C HIS A 314 -11.96 -5.77 -24.02
N SER A 315 -10.64 -6.00 -24.01
CA SER A 315 -9.92 -6.57 -25.15
C SER A 315 -10.39 -7.99 -25.50
N ILE A 316 -10.66 -8.82 -24.50
CA ILE A 316 -11.19 -10.17 -24.70
C ILE A 316 -12.60 -10.14 -25.31
N VAL A 317 -13.47 -9.25 -24.82
CA VAL A 317 -14.87 -9.13 -25.30
C VAL A 317 -14.93 -8.54 -26.71
N THR A 318 -14.26 -7.42 -26.93
CA THR A 318 -14.37 -6.63 -28.18
C THR A 318 -13.39 -7.06 -29.26
N GLY A 319 -12.32 -7.77 -28.89
CA GLY A 319 -11.19 -8.06 -29.77
C GLY A 319 -10.30 -6.86 -30.05
N THR A 320 -10.55 -5.70 -29.42
CA THR A 320 -9.67 -4.52 -29.54
C THR A 320 -8.35 -4.82 -28.85
N PRO A 321 -7.21 -4.83 -29.58
CA PRO A 321 -5.94 -5.20 -28.98
C PRO A 321 -5.49 -4.17 -27.93
N SER A 322 -4.91 -4.65 -26.84
CA SER A 322 -4.21 -3.83 -25.85
C SER A 322 -2.91 -4.51 -25.40
N VAL A 323 -1.99 -3.73 -24.85
CA VAL A 323 -0.78 -4.25 -24.20
C VAL A 323 -0.86 -3.95 -22.72
N VAL A 324 -0.69 -4.99 -21.90
CA VAL A 324 -0.60 -4.91 -20.44
C VAL A 324 0.68 -5.57 -19.97
N TYR A 325 1.08 -5.36 -18.73
CA TYR A 325 2.16 -6.11 -18.12
C TYR A 325 1.57 -7.20 -17.24
N GLY A 326 1.60 -8.44 -17.74
CA GLY A 326 0.93 -9.59 -17.15
C GLY A 326 1.90 -10.58 -16.54
N ASN A 327 1.47 -11.26 -15.48
CA ASN A 327 2.22 -12.34 -14.84
C ASN A 327 1.72 -13.71 -15.33
N LEU A 328 2.49 -14.35 -16.22
CA LEU A 328 2.20 -15.67 -16.81
C LEU A 328 3.45 -16.57 -16.73
N PRO A 329 3.33 -17.89 -16.99
CA PRO A 329 4.48 -18.77 -17.11
C PRO A 329 5.43 -18.26 -18.19
N ASN A 330 6.72 -18.27 -17.90
CA ASN A 330 7.75 -17.73 -18.77
C ASN A 330 7.69 -18.36 -20.17
N GLY A 331 7.61 -19.69 -20.26
CA GLY A 331 7.49 -20.39 -21.54
C GLY A 331 8.66 -20.21 -22.52
N GLY A 332 9.64 -19.37 -22.21
CA GLY A 332 10.72 -18.93 -23.09
C GLY A 332 10.71 -17.42 -23.41
N THR A 333 9.71 -16.66 -22.95
CA THR A 333 9.61 -15.20 -23.12
C THR A 333 10.89 -14.46 -22.74
N ILE A 334 11.42 -14.77 -21.56
CA ILE A 334 12.76 -14.39 -21.12
C ILE A 334 13.62 -15.66 -21.22
N SER A 335 14.55 -15.69 -22.17
CA SER A 335 15.22 -16.91 -22.59
C SER A 335 16.20 -17.47 -21.55
N ASN A 336 16.77 -16.60 -20.71
CA ASN A 336 17.71 -16.97 -19.67
C ASN A 336 17.09 -17.07 -18.26
N LEU A 337 15.76 -17.17 -18.16
CA LEU A 337 15.04 -17.55 -16.94
C LEU A 337 14.37 -18.93 -17.09
N PRO A 338 14.11 -19.67 -16.01
CA PRO A 338 13.43 -20.97 -16.08
C PRO A 338 12.07 -20.87 -16.80
N ARG A 339 11.76 -21.83 -17.68
CA ARG A 339 10.49 -21.82 -18.45
C ARG A 339 9.23 -21.90 -17.57
N THR A 340 9.36 -22.48 -16.38
CA THR A 340 8.28 -22.62 -15.40
C THR A 340 8.15 -21.44 -14.44
N ALA A 341 9.09 -20.48 -14.45
CA ALA A 341 8.98 -19.28 -13.62
C ALA A 341 7.77 -18.45 -14.06
N ILE A 342 7.13 -17.76 -13.13
CA ILE A 342 6.13 -16.74 -13.48
C ILE A 342 6.87 -15.43 -13.70
N VAL A 343 6.75 -14.86 -14.89
CA VAL A 343 7.42 -13.62 -15.29
C VAL A 343 6.40 -12.53 -15.55
N GLU A 344 6.80 -11.30 -15.27
CA GLU A 344 6.05 -10.08 -15.57
C GLU A 344 6.62 -9.47 -16.85
N ALA A 345 5.82 -9.48 -17.93
CA ALA A 345 6.27 -9.07 -19.25
C ALA A 345 5.14 -8.42 -20.07
N PRO A 346 5.45 -7.66 -21.13
CA PRO A 346 4.46 -7.12 -22.04
C PRO A 346 3.63 -8.24 -22.64
N THR A 347 2.31 -8.11 -22.53
CA THR A 347 1.33 -9.11 -22.92
C THR A 347 0.33 -8.46 -23.86
N LEU A 348 0.29 -8.94 -25.10
CA LEU A 348 -0.77 -8.59 -26.04
C LEU A 348 -2.06 -9.29 -25.62
N VAL A 349 -3.14 -8.51 -25.54
CA VAL A 349 -4.47 -9.00 -25.18
C VAL A 349 -5.45 -8.69 -26.28
N ASP A 350 -6.14 -9.72 -26.78
CA ASP A 350 -7.21 -9.60 -27.76
C ASP A 350 -8.23 -10.76 -27.59
N ARG A 351 -9.08 -10.99 -28.58
CA ARG A 351 -10.11 -12.05 -28.56
C ARG A 351 -9.51 -13.47 -28.45
N THR A 352 -8.27 -13.66 -28.89
CA THR A 352 -7.58 -14.95 -28.83
C THR A 352 -6.97 -15.23 -27.45
N GLY A 353 -6.82 -14.20 -26.61
CA GLY A 353 -6.40 -14.34 -25.22
C GLY A 353 -5.20 -13.46 -24.88
N LEU A 354 -4.32 -14.00 -24.03
CA LEU A 354 -3.15 -13.31 -23.50
C LEU A 354 -1.89 -13.93 -24.11
N HIS A 355 -1.04 -13.12 -24.74
CA HIS A 355 0.17 -13.57 -25.42
C HIS A 355 1.37 -12.72 -24.99
N HIS A 356 2.36 -13.35 -24.36
CA HIS A 356 3.62 -12.67 -24.05
C HIS A 356 4.36 -12.26 -25.32
N ILE A 357 4.86 -11.02 -25.32
CA ILE A 357 5.85 -10.56 -26.29
C ILE A 357 7.21 -11.13 -25.88
N GLN A 358 8.02 -11.58 -26.85
CA GLN A 358 9.35 -12.11 -26.60
C GLN A 358 10.31 -11.00 -26.15
N ILE A 359 11.08 -11.27 -25.09
CA ILE A 359 12.06 -10.34 -24.51
C ILE A 359 13.48 -10.71 -24.90
N GLY A 360 13.79 -12.01 -24.94
CA GLY A 360 15.17 -12.50 -25.11
C GLY A 360 15.90 -12.59 -23.78
N GLU A 361 17.21 -12.33 -23.80
CA GLU A 361 18.06 -12.43 -22.60
C GLU A 361 18.01 -11.14 -21.78
N LEU A 362 17.85 -11.30 -20.46
CA LEU A 362 18.08 -10.20 -19.53
C LEU A 362 19.57 -10.07 -19.20
N PRO A 363 20.08 -8.85 -18.93
CA PRO A 363 21.43 -8.66 -18.44
C PRO A 363 21.75 -9.52 -17.20
N PRO A 364 22.96 -10.11 -17.09
CA PRO A 364 23.28 -11.07 -16.04
C PRO A 364 23.08 -10.57 -14.61
N GLN A 365 23.34 -9.28 -14.35
CA GLN A 365 23.16 -8.67 -13.04
C GLN A 365 21.68 -8.58 -12.63
N LEU A 366 20.76 -8.45 -13.59
CA LEU A 366 19.32 -8.44 -13.32
C LEU A 366 18.81 -9.85 -13.07
N VAL A 367 19.33 -10.84 -13.82
CA VAL A 367 19.07 -12.26 -13.54
C VAL A 367 19.57 -12.63 -12.15
N GLY A 368 20.79 -12.21 -11.78
CA GLY A 368 21.36 -12.44 -10.45
C GLY A 368 20.50 -11.85 -9.32
N TYR A 369 19.86 -10.69 -9.56
CA TYR A 369 18.94 -10.08 -8.59
C TYR A 369 17.65 -10.91 -8.40
N MET A 370 17.07 -11.45 -9.49
CA MET A 370 15.79 -12.16 -9.44
C MET A 370 15.92 -13.65 -9.12
N GLN A 371 17.04 -14.29 -9.47
CA GLN A 371 17.20 -15.74 -9.41
C GLN A 371 16.94 -16.35 -8.02
N PRO A 372 17.40 -15.76 -6.90
CA PRO A 372 17.10 -16.29 -5.56
C PRO A 372 15.59 -16.35 -5.29
N HIS A 373 14.85 -15.33 -5.72
CA HIS A 373 13.39 -15.27 -5.60
C HIS A 373 12.67 -16.29 -6.49
N ILE A 374 13.15 -16.50 -7.71
CA ILE A 374 12.63 -17.55 -8.61
C ILE A 374 12.82 -18.93 -7.98
N THR A 375 13.98 -19.17 -7.36
CA THR A 375 14.25 -20.41 -6.62
C THR A 375 13.29 -20.57 -5.44
N GLN A 376 13.05 -19.49 -4.67
CA GLN A 376 12.05 -19.49 -3.59
C GLN A 376 10.64 -19.84 -4.11
N HIS A 377 10.21 -19.27 -5.24
CA HIS A 377 8.91 -19.56 -5.83
C HIS A 377 8.75 -21.04 -6.23
N GLU A 378 9.78 -21.65 -6.82
CA GLU A 378 9.75 -23.07 -7.18
C GLU A 378 9.75 -23.98 -5.95
N LEU A 379 10.53 -23.64 -4.91
CA LEU A 379 10.53 -24.40 -3.65
C LEU A 379 9.20 -24.28 -2.90
N PHE A 380 8.58 -23.10 -2.90
CA PHE A 380 7.22 -22.89 -2.38
C PHE A 380 6.23 -23.88 -3.01
N ILE A 381 6.13 -23.90 -4.35
CA ILE A 381 5.08 -24.69 -5.00
C ILE A 381 5.31 -26.19 -4.82
N ARG A 382 6.58 -26.62 -4.77
CA ARG A 382 6.93 -28.00 -4.44
C ARG A 382 6.60 -28.34 -2.98
N ALA A 383 6.89 -27.46 -2.02
CA ALA A 383 6.50 -27.67 -0.63
C ALA A 383 5.00 -27.94 -0.52
N ALA A 384 4.19 -27.11 -1.19
CA ALA A 384 2.74 -27.19 -1.17
C ALA A 384 2.17 -28.42 -1.89
N MET A 385 2.70 -28.78 -3.06
CA MET A 385 2.21 -29.92 -3.87
C MET A 385 2.75 -31.28 -3.38
N GLU A 386 4.02 -31.35 -3.03
CA GLU A 386 4.69 -32.60 -2.64
C GLU A 386 4.50 -32.90 -1.14
N GLY A 387 4.13 -31.88 -0.35
CA GLY A 387 4.02 -31.96 1.10
C GLY A 387 5.38 -32.01 1.80
N ARG A 388 6.40 -31.37 1.21
CA ARG A 388 7.78 -31.39 1.70
C ARG A 388 8.07 -30.19 2.60
N ARG A 389 8.23 -30.45 3.89
CA ARG A 389 8.50 -29.43 4.90
C ARG A 389 9.84 -28.74 4.68
N ASP A 390 10.84 -29.49 4.23
CA ASP A 390 12.19 -28.97 4.03
C ASP A 390 12.36 -28.04 2.83
N HIS A 391 11.46 -28.11 1.84
CA HIS A 391 11.40 -27.08 0.82
C HIS A 391 11.02 -25.71 1.39
N VAL A 392 10.29 -25.64 2.51
CA VAL A 392 10.03 -24.37 3.22
C VAL A 392 11.34 -23.82 3.80
N TYR A 393 12.16 -24.67 4.42
CA TYR A 393 13.46 -24.26 4.95
C TYR A 393 14.37 -23.73 3.84
N GLN A 394 14.47 -24.48 2.75
CA GLN A 394 15.30 -24.11 1.60
C GLN A 394 14.82 -22.81 0.95
N ALA A 395 13.50 -22.62 0.83
CA ALA A 395 12.91 -21.38 0.31
C ALA A 395 13.30 -20.15 1.15
N CYS A 396 13.35 -20.28 2.48
CA CYS A 396 13.84 -19.22 3.37
C CYS A 396 15.38 -19.08 3.33
N MET A 397 16.13 -20.16 3.11
CA MET A 397 17.60 -20.10 3.00
C MET A 397 18.06 -19.34 1.75
N PHE A 398 17.32 -19.44 0.65
CA PHE A 398 17.61 -18.71 -0.58
C PHE A 398 17.00 -17.31 -0.63
N ASP A 399 16.22 -16.92 0.37
CA ASP A 399 15.79 -15.54 0.52
C ASP A 399 16.99 -14.64 0.84
N PRO A 400 17.29 -13.60 0.04
CA PRO A 400 18.49 -12.80 0.23
C PRO A 400 18.56 -12.08 1.58
N LEU A 401 17.44 -11.54 2.07
CA LEU A 401 17.38 -10.85 3.35
C LEU A 401 17.59 -11.81 4.51
N THR A 402 16.90 -12.95 4.50
CA THR A 402 17.02 -13.99 5.53
C THR A 402 18.44 -14.54 5.59
N ALA A 403 19.02 -14.89 4.44
CA ALA A 403 20.37 -15.43 4.32
C ALA A 403 21.44 -14.45 4.85
N ALA A 404 21.24 -13.16 4.65
CA ALA A 404 22.15 -12.13 5.15
C ALA A 404 21.98 -11.81 6.64
N THR A 405 20.84 -12.17 7.24
CA THR A 405 20.47 -11.76 8.60
C THR A 405 20.78 -12.82 9.66
N MET A 406 20.64 -14.11 9.34
CA MET A 406 20.74 -15.17 10.36
C MET A 406 21.37 -16.48 9.84
N PRO A 407 22.01 -17.28 10.73
CA PRO A 407 22.60 -18.57 10.35
C PRO A 407 21.55 -19.65 10.06
N LEU A 408 21.97 -20.70 9.36
CA LEU A 408 21.08 -21.75 8.83
C LEU A 408 20.23 -22.47 9.88
N ASP A 409 20.79 -22.75 11.06
CA ASP A 409 20.08 -23.39 12.16
C ASP A 409 18.91 -22.52 12.66
N LYS A 410 19.11 -21.20 12.68
CA LYS A 410 18.08 -20.22 13.03
C LYS A 410 17.01 -20.06 11.96
N ILE A 411 17.37 -20.17 10.69
CA ILE A 411 16.39 -20.19 9.59
C ILE A 411 15.44 -21.39 9.76
N VAL A 412 15.98 -22.59 10.00
CA VAL A 412 15.18 -23.81 10.20
C VAL A 412 14.31 -23.69 11.45
N GLU A 413 14.87 -23.18 12.56
CA GLU A 413 14.15 -22.94 13.81
C GLU A 413 12.96 -21.99 13.62
N MET A 414 13.17 -20.84 12.96
CA MET A 414 12.11 -19.87 12.65
C MET A 414 11.03 -20.49 11.76
N CYS A 415 11.41 -21.24 10.72
CA CYS A 415 10.44 -21.92 9.87
C CYS A 415 9.61 -22.95 10.65
N ASP A 416 10.22 -23.67 11.59
CA ASP A 416 9.50 -24.60 12.45
C ASP A 416 8.47 -23.89 13.34
N GLU A 417 8.83 -22.75 13.90
CA GLU A 417 7.91 -21.91 14.69
C GLU A 417 6.76 -21.38 13.84
N MET A 418 7.04 -20.84 12.64
CA MET A 418 6.01 -20.36 11.72
C MET A 418 5.07 -21.49 11.24
N ILE A 419 5.62 -22.69 10.96
CA ILE A 419 4.80 -23.87 10.61
C ILE A 419 3.89 -24.25 11.78
N ALA A 420 4.39 -24.26 13.00
CA ALA A 420 3.60 -24.55 14.19
C ALA A 420 2.53 -23.48 14.47
N ALA A 421 2.86 -22.22 14.21
CA ALA A 421 1.97 -21.08 14.41
C ALA A 421 0.72 -21.17 13.53
N TYR A 422 0.89 -21.45 12.23
CA TYR A 422 -0.23 -21.52 11.29
C TYR A 422 -0.93 -22.88 11.28
N GLY A 423 -0.20 -23.98 11.54
CA GLY A 423 -0.77 -25.33 11.64
C GLY A 423 -1.62 -25.68 10.41
N ASP A 424 -2.91 -25.96 10.63
CA ASP A 424 -3.85 -26.43 9.60
C ASP A 424 -4.24 -25.37 8.56
N GLU A 425 -3.80 -24.12 8.71
CA GLU A 425 -3.95 -23.09 7.66
C GLU A 425 -3.01 -23.33 6.46
N LEU A 426 -1.94 -24.10 6.67
CA LEU A 426 -0.96 -24.43 5.63
C LEU A 426 -1.37 -25.72 4.89
N PRO A 427 -0.85 -25.97 3.67
CA PRO A 427 -0.91 -27.30 3.07
C PRO A 427 -0.29 -28.34 4.00
N LYS A 428 -0.69 -29.60 3.84
CA LYS A 428 -0.14 -30.70 4.64
C LYS A 428 1.35 -30.89 4.35
N LEU A 429 2.20 -30.41 5.26
CA LEU A 429 3.65 -30.62 5.24
C LEU A 429 3.98 -31.86 6.07
N ASP A 430 4.42 -32.94 5.42
CA ASP A 430 4.73 -34.21 6.07
C ASP A 430 6.22 -34.27 6.44
N PRO A 431 6.57 -34.29 7.75
CA PRO A 431 7.95 -34.43 8.18
C PRO A 431 8.63 -35.69 7.63
N LYS A 432 7.87 -36.78 7.38
CA LYS A 432 8.42 -38.04 6.84
C LYS A 432 8.88 -37.93 5.39
N LYS A 433 8.41 -36.92 4.65
CA LYS A 433 8.83 -36.64 3.27
C LYS A 433 10.06 -35.72 3.20
N SER A 434 10.51 -35.20 4.32
CA SER A 434 11.63 -34.26 4.37
C SER A 434 12.96 -35.01 4.25
N LEU A 435 13.88 -34.46 3.48
CA LEU A 435 15.23 -34.99 3.27
C LEU A 435 16.26 -34.37 4.22
N VAL A 436 15.93 -33.25 4.85
CA VAL A 436 16.78 -32.59 5.86
C VAL A 436 16.06 -32.52 7.21
N PRO A 437 16.80 -32.53 8.34
CA PRO A 437 16.20 -32.50 9.66
C PRO A 437 15.52 -31.15 9.96
N SER A 438 14.52 -31.19 10.85
CA SER A 438 13.98 -29.99 11.50
C SER A 438 14.92 -29.50 12.62
N SER A 439 14.58 -28.40 13.28
CA SER A 439 15.32 -27.87 14.44
C SER A 439 15.29 -28.79 15.67
N GLY A 440 14.41 -29.79 15.69
CA GLY A 440 14.15 -30.63 16.86
C GLY A 440 13.38 -29.94 17.99
N LYS A 441 13.11 -28.63 17.87
CA LYS A 441 12.36 -27.85 18.87
C LYS A 441 10.85 -27.99 18.67
N ARG A 442 10.11 -27.76 19.75
CA ARG A 442 8.64 -27.71 19.75
C ARG A 442 8.20 -26.28 20.00
N PHE A 443 7.30 -25.81 19.17
CA PHE A 443 6.72 -24.47 19.28
C PHE A 443 5.21 -24.60 19.52
N PRO A 444 4.63 -23.73 20.37
CA PRO A 444 3.19 -23.68 20.54
C PRO A 444 2.53 -23.12 19.27
N ARG A 445 1.24 -23.43 19.09
CA ARG A 445 0.43 -22.69 18.13
C ARG A 445 0.31 -21.25 18.61
N VAL A 446 0.38 -20.30 17.68
CA VAL A 446 0.19 -18.88 17.96
C VAL A 446 -1.27 -18.55 17.70
N ASP A 447 -1.96 -18.06 18.72
CA ASP A 447 -3.28 -17.47 18.51
C ASP A 447 -3.12 -16.05 17.99
N SER A 448 -3.40 -15.87 16.70
CA SER A 448 -3.27 -14.58 16.01
C SER A 448 -4.22 -13.52 16.57
N SER A 449 -5.32 -13.92 17.24
CA SER A 449 -6.22 -12.98 17.91
C SER A 449 -5.61 -12.38 19.18
N THR A 450 -4.82 -13.18 19.92
CA THR A 450 -4.07 -12.70 21.08
C THR A 450 -2.98 -11.71 20.68
N LEU A 451 -2.25 -11.98 19.58
CA LEU A 451 -1.28 -11.02 19.03
C LEU A 451 -1.97 -9.73 18.59
N ARG A 452 -3.13 -9.85 17.93
CA ARG A 452 -3.91 -8.68 17.53
C ARG A 452 -4.35 -7.84 18.73
N ALA A 453 -4.86 -8.47 19.78
CA ALA A 453 -5.24 -7.76 21.01
C ALA A 453 -4.06 -7.05 21.66
N SER A 454 -2.87 -7.68 21.68
CA SER A 454 -1.65 -7.05 22.17
C SER A 454 -1.23 -5.85 21.31
N TRP A 455 -1.32 -5.97 19.98
CA TRP A 455 -1.05 -4.88 19.07
C TRP A 455 -2.00 -3.71 19.31
N ASP A 456 -3.31 -3.98 19.32
CA ASP A 456 -4.34 -2.96 19.53
C ASP A 456 -4.19 -2.29 20.91
N ALA A 457 -3.80 -3.03 21.96
CA ALA A 457 -3.52 -2.46 23.28
C ALA A 457 -2.29 -1.52 23.28
N VAL A 458 -1.24 -1.86 22.52
CA VAL A 458 -0.08 -0.98 22.34
C VAL A 458 -0.48 0.28 21.57
N GLN A 459 -1.28 0.17 20.51
CA GLN A 459 -1.78 1.33 19.76
C GLN A 459 -2.67 2.21 20.64
N ALA A 460 -3.59 1.63 21.41
CA ALA A 460 -4.43 2.38 22.35
C ALA A 460 -3.61 3.09 23.45
N LYS A 461 -2.50 2.50 23.91
CA LYS A 461 -1.58 3.16 24.83
C LYS A 461 -0.84 4.32 24.16
N ALA A 462 -0.38 4.15 22.93
CA ALA A 462 0.23 5.22 22.15
C ALA A 462 -0.77 6.36 21.89
N GLU A 463 -2.03 6.05 21.58
CA GLU A 463 -3.13 7.02 21.46
C GLU A 463 -3.32 7.86 22.72
N LYS A 464 -3.23 7.26 23.91
CA LYS A 464 -3.27 8.03 25.17
C LYS A 464 -2.13 9.03 25.31
N SER A 465 -0.98 8.78 24.67
CA SER A 465 0.15 9.70 24.65
C SER A 465 -0.03 10.86 23.65
N TYR A 466 -0.99 10.78 22.73
CA TYR A 466 -1.33 11.86 21.80
C TYR A 466 -2.41 12.79 22.36
N ILE A 467 -2.33 14.07 22.00
CA ILE A 467 -3.37 15.03 22.32
C ILE A 467 -4.56 14.80 21.40
N GLN A 468 -5.70 14.45 21.99
CA GLN A 468 -6.86 13.97 21.24
C GLN A 468 -7.79 15.08 20.75
N GLN A 469 -7.98 16.12 21.56
CA GLN A 469 -9.01 17.13 21.31
C GLN A 469 -8.40 18.42 20.80
N TRP A 470 -8.86 18.89 19.65
CA TRP A 470 -8.38 20.09 18.99
C TRP A 470 -9.52 21.01 18.57
N LYS A 471 -9.20 22.30 18.48
CA LYS A 471 -9.98 23.28 17.73
C LYS A 471 -9.15 23.69 16.54
N VAL A 472 -9.71 23.65 15.34
CA VAL A 472 -8.98 23.94 14.10
C VAL A 472 -9.58 25.14 13.37
N LEU A 473 -8.71 25.93 12.74
CA LEU A 473 -9.04 27.13 12.00
C LEU A 473 -8.30 27.13 10.65
N GLY A 474 -9.07 27.11 9.57
CA GLY A 474 -8.55 27.05 8.21
C GLY A 474 -9.63 26.66 7.20
N ALA A 475 -9.30 26.53 5.92
CA ALA A 475 -7.98 26.72 5.32
C ALA A 475 -7.72 28.20 4.97
N PHE A 476 -6.47 28.68 5.11
CA PHE A 476 -5.99 29.96 4.60
C PHE A 476 -5.19 29.72 3.31
N PRO A 477 -5.75 29.99 2.12
CA PRO A 477 -5.05 29.74 0.87
C PRO A 477 -3.86 30.70 0.69
N THR A 478 -2.74 30.15 0.26
CA THR A 478 -1.47 30.86 0.03
C THR A 478 -1.17 31.07 -1.46
N GLY A 479 -1.60 30.11 -2.29
CA GLY A 479 -1.30 30.05 -3.72
C GLY A 479 -0.02 29.27 -4.04
N GLU A 480 0.03 28.72 -5.25
CA GLU A 480 1.16 27.91 -5.73
C GLU A 480 2.48 28.71 -5.65
N GLY A 481 3.53 28.07 -5.10
CA GLY A 481 4.85 28.66 -4.93
C GLY A 481 5.04 29.60 -3.74
N LYS A 482 3.99 29.88 -2.95
CA LYS A 482 4.05 30.74 -1.74
C LYS A 482 3.83 30.00 -0.42
N ILE A 483 3.58 28.70 -0.51
CA ILE A 483 3.29 27.87 0.66
C ILE A 483 4.53 27.71 1.53
N SER A 484 4.37 28.00 2.82
CA SER A 484 5.40 27.86 3.85
C SER A 484 4.76 27.92 5.23
N THR A 485 5.34 27.26 6.23
CA THR A 485 4.98 27.48 7.65
C THR A 485 5.13 28.95 8.08
N ALA A 486 5.96 29.73 7.38
CA ALA A 486 6.16 31.17 7.63
C ALA A 486 5.08 32.07 7.01
N PHE A 487 4.14 31.54 6.21
CA PHE A 487 3.15 32.34 5.50
C PHE A 487 2.25 33.15 6.46
N PRO A 488 2.24 34.49 6.40
CA PRO A 488 1.51 35.31 7.37
C PRO A 488 -0.01 35.25 7.16
N THR A 489 -0.76 35.11 8.24
CA THR A 489 -2.25 35.14 8.18
C THR A 489 -2.85 36.27 9.01
N ASP A 490 -4.11 36.62 8.73
CA ASP A 490 -4.84 37.60 9.55
C ASP A 490 -5.09 37.09 10.98
N PHE A 491 -5.09 35.76 11.18
CA PHE A 491 -5.08 35.16 12.52
C PHE A 491 -3.80 35.50 13.29
N GLU A 492 -2.62 35.36 12.67
CA GLU A 492 -1.35 35.70 13.32
C GLU A 492 -1.24 37.19 13.64
N LYS A 493 -1.78 38.07 12.79
CA LYS A 493 -1.87 39.50 13.08
C LYS A 493 -2.73 39.79 14.31
N ASP A 494 -3.82 39.05 14.51
CA ASP A 494 -4.65 39.20 15.72
C ASP A 494 -3.98 38.61 16.95
N LEU A 495 -3.35 37.44 16.81
CA LEU A 495 -2.58 36.80 17.87
C LEU A 495 -1.45 37.71 18.39
N ALA A 496 -0.74 38.40 17.50
CA ALA A 496 0.34 39.32 17.85
C ALA A 496 -0.09 40.50 18.74
N LYS A 497 -1.39 40.84 18.79
CA LYS A 497 -1.91 41.88 19.69
C LYS A 497 -1.97 41.42 21.15
N ARG A 498 -1.85 40.13 21.41
CA ARG A 498 -2.08 39.50 22.72
C ARG A 498 -0.76 38.95 23.25
N LYS A 499 -0.13 39.74 24.11
CA LYS A 499 1.22 39.46 24.63
C LYS A 499 1.31 38.20 25.50
N ASP A 500 0.17 37.67 25.97
CA ASP A 500 0.07 36.46 26.76
C ASP A 500 -0.21 35.20 25.92
N GLY A 501 -0.31 35.34 24.58
CA GLY A 501 -0.60 34.23 23.67
C GLY A 501 -2.03 33.68 23.77
N ALA A 502 -2.99 34.45 24.32
CA ALA A 502 -4.38 34.02 24.42
C ALA A 502 -5.08 33.94 23.04
N ILE A 503 -5.78 32.84 22.78
CA ILE A 503 -6.52 32.64 21.52
C ILE A 503 -8.01 32.93 21.73
N ASP A 504 -8.59 33.76 20.87
CA ASP A 504 -10.04 34.00 20.85
C ASP A 504 -10.69 33.02 19.89
N LEU A 505 -11.33 32.03 20.48
CA LEU A 505 -12.02 30.96 19.75
C LEU A 505 -13.34 31.42 19.13
N LYS A 506 -13.82 32.63 19.45
CA LYS A 506 -15.01 33.25 18.84
C LYS A 506 -14.64 34.14 17.65
N ALA A 507 -13.36 34.50 17.49
CA ALA A 507 -12.89 35.29 16.37
C ALA A 507 -13.13 34.56 15.04
N THR A 508 -13.43 35.34 14.01
CA THR A 508 -13.66 34.83 12.65
C THR A 508 -12.85 35.61 11.65
N TYR A 509 -12.37 34.92 10.62
CA TYR A 509 -11.45 35.47 9.62
C TYR A 509 -12.05 35.32 8.23
N MET A 510 -11.58 36.12 7.27
CA MET A 510 -12.00 36.00 5.87
C MET A 510 -10.86 35.42 5.05
N ALA A 511 -11.12 34.36 4.30
CA ALA A 511 -10.17 33.76 3.38
C ALA A 511 -10.70 33.80 1.94
N LYS A 512 -9.87 34.26 1.00
CA LYS A 512 -10.20 34.19 -0.43
C LYS A 512 -10.08 32.73 -0.87
N GLN A 513 -11.16 32.14 -1.39
CA GLN A 513 -11.08 30.77 -1.95
C GLN A 513 -10.33 30.80 -3.28
N MET A 514 -9.36 29.91 -3.44
CA MET A 514 -8.69 29.71 -4.72
C MET A 514 -9.46 28.70 -5.58
N ALA A 515 -9.27 28.78 -6.89
CA ALA A 515 -9.77 27.77 -7.81
C ALA A 515 -9.18 26.41 -7.47
N ALA A 516 -9.96 25.33 -7.59
CA ALA A 516 -9.42 23.98 -7.57
C ALA A 516 -8.40 23.82 -8.71
N ALA A 517 -7.42 22.93 -8.54
CA ALA A 517 -6.29 22.68 -9.45
C ALA A 517 -6.66 22.19 -10.88
N GLY A 518 -7.91 22.36 -11.33
CA GLY A 518 -8.42 21.99 -12.65
C GLY A 518 -9.13 23.12 -13.41
N GLY A 519 -8.97 24.38 -13.00
CA GLY A 519 -9.51 25.55 -13.72
C GLY A 519 -10.98 25.84 -13.41
N GLY A 520 -11.22 26.88 -12.62
CA GLY A 520 -12.54 27.44 -12.34
C GLY A 520 -12.42 28.85 -11.75
N SER A 521 -13.47 29.66 -11.80
CA SER A 521 -13.45 31.01 -11.22
C SER A 521 -13.30 30.96 -9.69
N ALA A 522 -12.48 31.84 -9.12
CA ALA A 522 -12.38 32.03 -7.66
C ALA A 522 -13.78 32.28 -7.07
N LYS A 523 -14.16 31.51 -6.03
CA LYS A 523 -15.42 31.74 -5.30
C LYS A 523 -15.27 32.93 -4.34
N ALA A 524 -16.40 33.51 -3.94
CA ALA A 524 -16.46 34.61 -2.96
C ALA A 524 -15.73 34.23 -1.66
N ALA A 525 -15.16 35.23 -0.97
CA ALA A 525 -14.41 35.02 0.26
C ALA A 525 -15.24 34.26 1.30
N ALA A 526 -14.66 33.21 1.90
CA ALA A 526 -15.29 32.38 2.90
C ALA A 526 -14.95 32.88 4.30
N LYS A 527 -15.95 32.85 5.20
CA LYS A 527 -15.76 33.15 6.61
C LYS A 527 -15.24 31.89 7.32
N LEU A 528 -14.07 32.01 7.95
CA LEU A 528 -13.44 30.96 8.74
C LEU A 528 -13.76 31.14 10.22
N SER A 529 -14.04 30.02 10.90
CA SER A 529 -14.26 29.95 12.35
C SER A 529 -13.61 28.70 12.90
N TRP A 530 -13.30 28.69 14.20
CA TRP A 530 -12.81 27.51 14.88
C TRP A 530 -13.85 26.39 14.87
N LYS A 531 -13.40 25.17 14.55
CA LYS A 531 -14.23 23.95 14.55
C LYS A 531 -13.59 22.90 15.46
N PRO A 532 -14.37 22.05 16.14
CA PRO A 532 -13.80 20.90 16.82
C PRO A 532 -13.19 19.93 15.80
N ALA A 533 -12.04 19.36 16.16
CA ALA A 533 -11.44 18.23 15.47
C ALA A 533 -10.90 17.26 16.52
N THR A 534 -11.03 15.98 16.25
CA THR A 534 -10.54 14.92 17.13
C THR A 534 -9.46 14.18 16.38
N ALA A 535 -8.34 13.90 17.06
CA ALA A 535 -7.33 13.02 16.52
C ALA A 535 -7.92 11.61 16.36
N GLY A 536 -7.63 10.97 15.23
CA GLY A 536 -7.88 9.56 15.03
C GLY A 536 -6.80 8.71 15.71
N LYS A 537 -6.68 7.46 15.26
CA LYS A 537 -5.60 6.59 15.71
C LYS A 537 -4.24 7.20 15.43
N ARG A 538 -3.27 6.89 16.29
CA ARG A 538 -1.88 7.39 16.20
C ARG A 538 -1.78 8.93 16.12
N GLY A 539 -2.74 9.63 16.73
CA GLY A 539 -2.72 11.08 16.91
C GLY A 539 -3.03 11.93 15.67
N PHE A 540 -3.42 11.32 14.54
CA PHE A 540 -3.62 12.08 13.30
C PHE A 540 -4.91 12.91 13.31
N VAL A 541 -4.78 14.21 13.10
CA VAL A 541 -5.88 15.16 12.94
C VAL A 541 -6.04 15.48 11.46
N ASP A 542 -7.13 15.01 10.86
CA ASP A 542 -7.47 15.23 9.44
C ASP A 542 -7.96 16.67 9.20
N LEU A 543 -7.07 17.50 8.66
CA LEU A 543 -7.37 18.88 8.31
C LEU A 543 -8.20 18.99 7.02
N ASN A 544 -8.10 18.04 6.10
CA ASN A 544 -8.97 18.00 4.92
C ASN A 544 -10.43 17.79 5.33
N GLY A 545 -10.68 16.87 6.27
CA GLY A 545 -12.01 16.64 6.83
C GLY A 545 -12.56 17.85 7.61
N ALA A 546 -11.71 18.50 8.39
CA ALA A 546 -12.12 19.63 9.23
C ALA A 546 -12.27 20.98 8.49
N CYS A 547 -11.30 21.30 7.64
CA CYS A 547 -11.17 22.59 6.96
C CYS A 547 -11.67 22.56 5.51
N GLY A 548 -11.89 21.36 4.95
CA GLY A 548 -12.17 21.16 3.54
C GLY A 548 -10.88 20.99 2.73
N GLN A 549 -10.94 20.15 1.69
CA GLN A 549 -9.80 19.87 0.83
C GLN A 549 -9.34 21.14 0.08
N GLN A 550 -8.09 21.55 0.31
CA GLN A 550 -7.52 22.76 -0.27
C GLN A 550 -6.00 22.62 -0.42
N ASP A 551 -5.51 22.65 -1.66
CA ASP A 551 -4.07 22.69 -1.94
C ASP A 551 -3.50 24.11 -1.70
N TYR A 552 -2.20 24.17 -1.42
CA TYR A 552 -1.43 25.40 -1.19
C TYR A 552 -2.05 26.30 -0.11
N ALA A 553 -2.27 25.76 1.10
CA ALA A 553 -2.90 26.47 2.20
C ALA A 553 -2.22 26.24 3.55
N VAL A 554 -2.53 27.07 4.55
CA VAL A 554 -2.17 26.83 5.94
C VAL A 554 -3.41 26.74 6.83
N ALA A 555 -3.32 25.97 7.91
CA ALA A 555 -4.34 25.90 8.96
C ALA A 555 -3.69 25.87 10.33
N TYR A 556 -4.49 26.21 11.33
CA TYR A 556 -4.08 26.24 12.73
C TYR A 556 -4.90 25.24 13.53
N ALA A 557 -4.28 24.66 14.55
CA ALA A 557 -4.95 23.84 15.54
C ALA A 557 -4.53 24.28 16.95
N TYR A 558 -5.51 24.37 17.85
CA TYR A 558 -5.33 24.82 19.22
C TYR A 558 -5.91 23.83 20.22
N THR A 559 -5.22 23.66 21.34
CA THR A 559 -5.70 22.93 22.50
C THR A 559 -5.00 23.41 23.78
N GLU A 560 -5.50 22.95 24.94
CA GLU A 560 -4.88 23.18 26.23
C GLU A 560 -4.58 21.83 26.90
N VAL A 561 -3.38 21.70 27.45
CA VAL A 561 -2.93 20.49 28.14
C VAL A 561 -2.60 20.84 29.59
N GLU A 562 -3.24 20.16 30.52
CA GLU A 562 -2.99 20.31 31.95
C GLU A 562 -1.74 19.53 32.36
N SER A 563 -0.85 20.17 33.14
CA SER A 563 0.28 19.51 33.80
C SER A 563 0.17 19.69 35.31
N ILE A 564 0.22 18.59 36.06
CA ILE A 564 0.04 18.58 37.52
C ILE A 564 1.10 19.42 38.24
N HIS A 565 2.34 19.38 37.75
CA HIS A 565 3.45 20.20 38.21
C HIS A 565 4.25 20.73 37.01
N ALA A 566 5.09 21.74 37.25
CA ALA A 566 6.01 22.22 36.22
C ALA A 566 7.08 21.15 35.95
N ARG A 567 7.30 20.79 34.68
CA ARG A 567 8.19 19.69 34.30
C ARG A 567 8.77 19.89 32.91
N ASP A 568 9.93 19.28 32.68
CA ASP A 568 10.41 19.02 31.33
C ASP A 568 9.55 17.90 30.71
N ALA A 569 9.26 18.04 29.42
CA ALA A 569 8.52 17.04 28.65
C ALA A 569 9.09 16.97 27.22
N VAL A 570 8.80 15.87 26.53
CA VAL A 570 9.08 15.73 25.11
C VAL A 570 7.78 15.88 24.35
N LEU A 571 7.77 16.81 23.40
CA LEU A 571 6.71 16.94 22.42
C LEU A 571 7.08 16.08 21.21
N SER A 572 6.24 15.11 20.88
CA SER A 572 6.36 14.27 19.70
C SER A 572 5.47 14.82 18.59
N LEU A 573 5.99 14.94 17.37
CA LEU A 573 5.38 15.69 16.28
C LEU A 573 5.37 14.86 14.97
N GLY A 574 4.29 15.02 14.20
CA GLY A 574 4.18 14.52 12.84
C GLY A 574 3.25 15.41 12.01
N SER A 575 3.52 15.55 10.71
CA SER A 575 2.68 16.33 9.79
C SER A 575 2.76 15.83 8.37
N ASP A 576 1.64 15.92 7.65
CA ASP A 576 1.59 15.96 6.19
C ASP A 576 1.95 17.39 5.78
N ASP A 577 3.10 17.54 5.16
CA ASP A 577 3.88 18.77 4.91
C ASP A 577 4.42 19.47 6.17
N GLY A 578 4.63 20.78 6.13
CA GLY A 578 5.39 21.52 7.13
C GLY A 578 4.59 21.80 8.40
N ILE A 579 5.29 21.87 9.53
CA ILE A 579 4.69 22.08 10.86
C ILE A 579 5.44 23.15 11.64
N ARG A 580 4.69 23.98 12.37
CA ARG A 580 5.22 24.94 13.33
C ARG A 580 4.40 24.89 14.61
N VAL A 581 5.07 24.91 15.76
CA VAL A 581 4.42 24.68 17.06
C VAL A 581 4.84 25.73 18.08
N TRP A 582 3.85 26.19 18.86
CA TRP A 582 4.03 27.08 19.99
C TRP A 582 3.47 26.46 21.27
N ILE A 583 4.20 26.64 22.37
CA ILE A 583 3.76 26.31 23.72
C ILE A 583 3.71 27.61 24.52
N ASN A 584 2.55 27.94 25.08
CA ASN A 584 2.34 29.15 25.87
C ASN A 584 2.78 30.45 25.16
N GLY A 585 2.63 30.50 23.83
CA GLY A 585 3.01 31.65 22.98
C GLY A 585 4.47 31.67 22.54
N GLU A 586 5.32 30.77 23.05
CA GLU A 586 6.71 30.63 22.63
C GLU A 586 6.83 29.58 21.52
N MET A 587 7.51 29.92 20.42
CA MET A 587 7.73 28.99 19.31
C MET A 587 8.79 27.97 19.74
N VAL A 588 8.42 26.70 19.78
CA VAL A 588 9.31 25.62 20.21
C VAL A 588 9.84 24.81 19.04
N HIS A 589 9.14 24.82 17.89
CA HIS A 589 9.52 24.02 16.73
C HIS A 589 9.00 24.63 15.43
N ASP A 590 9.79 24.51 14.37
CA ASP A 590 9.47 24.95 13.01
C ASP A 590 10.21 24.09 12.00
N ASN A 591 9.48 23.40 11.12
CA ASN A 591 10.04 22.63 10.02
C ASN A 591 9.16 22.78 8.78
N ASP A 592 9.65 23.53 7.79
CA ASP A 592 8.96 23.75 6.53
C ASP A 592 9.44 22.73 5.49
N CYS A 593 8.64 21.69 5.25
CA CYS A 593 8.98 20.60 4.35
C CYS A 593 7.74 20.07 3.62
N GLY A 594 7.95 19.39 2.49
CA GLY A 594 6.89 18.66 1.79
C GLY A 594 7.04 17.16 2.02
N ARG A 595 6.07 16.51 2.69
CA ARG A 595 6.17 15.10 3.10
C ARG A 595 4.79 14.53 3.45
N GLY A 596 4.64 13.20 3.40
CA GLY A 596 3.47 12.54 3.98
C GLY A 596 3.48 12.53 5.52
N TYR A 597 2.30 12.42 6.14
CA TYR A 597 2.20 12.26 7.59
C TYR A 597 2.93 11.00 8.08
N LYS A 598 3.82 11.18 9.05
CA LYS A 598 4.41 10.11 9.85
C LYS A 598 4.31 10.49 11.34
N PRO A 599 3.75 9.62 12.20
CA PRO A 599 3.69 9.89 13.64
C PRO A 599 5.11 9.90 14.23
N ASP A 600 5.31 10.74 15.25
CA ASP A 600 6.58 10.86 15.99
C ASP A 600 7.82 11.08 15.12
N ASN A 601 7.62 11.69 13.95
CA ASN A 601 8.70 11.92 13.00
C ASN A 601 9.74 12.90 13.55
N GLU A 602 9.30 13.80 14.43
CA GLU A 602 10.12 14.82 15.07
C GLU A 602 9.84 14.86 16.56
N SER A 603 10.85 15.24 17.34
CA SER A 603 10.70 15.44 18.78
C SER A 603 11.41 16.70 19.23
N VAL A 604 10.82 17.39 20.20
CA VAL A 604 11.39 18.59 20.80
C VAL A 604 11.19 18.59 22.31
N ASN A 605 12.25 18.93 23.04
CA ASN A 605 12.17 19.12 24.48
C ASN A 605 11.47 20.44 24.78
N ILE A 606 10.45 20.39 25.64
CA ILE A 606 9.65 21.55 26.07
C ILE A 606 9.58 21.62 27.59
N LYS A 607 9.23 22.81 28.10
CA LYS A 607 8.94 23.02 29.52
C LYS A 607 7.46 23.32 29.70
N LEU A 608 6.78 22.48 30.49
CA LEU A 608 5.39 22.69 30.89
C LEU A 608 5.35 23.41 32.23
N LYS A 609 4.44 24.38 32.36
CA LYS A 609 4.09 25.02 33.64
C LYS A 609 3.08 24.15 34.38
N ALA A 610 3.01 24.27 35.69
CA ALA A 610 1.89 23.70 36.45
C ALA A 610 0.57 24.35 36.00
N GLY A 611 -0.50 23.56 35.88
CA GLY A 611 -1.79 23.98 35.32
C GLY A 611 -1.86 23.88 33.80
N ASN A 612 -2.71 24.69 33.17
CA ASN A 612 -2.98 24.63 31.74
C ASN A 612 -1.83 25.22 30.90
N ASN A 613 -1.40 24.47 29.89
CA ASN A 613 -0.44 24.87 28.89
C ASN A 613 -1.12 24.96 27.52
N ARG A 614 -0.98 26.10 26.86
CA ARG A 614 -1.57 26.35 25.54
C ARG A 614 -0.69 25.74 24.46
N VAL A 615 -1.27 24.93 23.58
CA VAL A 615 -0.58 24.33 22.44
C VAL A 615 -1.22 24.85 21.16
N LEU A 616 -0.44 25.52 20.33
CA LEU A 616 -0.86 25.99 19.01
C LEU A 616 0.04 25.34 17.95
N VAL A 617 -0.59 24.80 16.93
CA VAL A 617 0.07 24.17 15.78
C VAL A 617 -0.36 24.90 14.53
N LYS A 618 0.57 25.09 13.59
CA LYS A 618 0.31 25.54 12.23
C LYS A 618 0.87 24.50 11.27
N VAL A 619 0.09 24.15 10.25
CA VAL A 619 0.44 23.13 9.27
C VAL A 619 0.30 23.73 7.87
N SER A 620 1.34 23.61 7.05
CA SER A 620 1.25 23.93 5.61
C SER A 620 0.67 22.74 4.83
N GLN A 621 0.10 23.03 3.67
CA GLN A 621 -0.41 22.05 2.72
C GLN A 621 0.08 22.43 1.34
N HIS A 622 0.86 21.56 0.72
CA HIS A 622 1.20 21.60 -0.68
C HIS A 622 0.05 20.97 -1.49
N VAL A 623 -0.02 19.64 -1.55
CA VAL A 623 -1.02 18.90 -2.34
C VAL A 623 -1.39 17.56 -1.68
N GLY A 624 -2.65 17.17 -1.79
CA GLY A 624 -3.10 15.82 -1.42
C GLY A 624 -3.56 15.68 0.03
N GLY A 625 -2.88 14.83 0.81
CA GLY A 625 -3.21 14.61 2.22
C GLY A 625 -2.88 15.85 3.06
N TRP A 626 -3.61 16.08 4.16
CA TRP A 626 -3.35 17.22 5.04
C TRP A 626 -3.72 16.92 6.48
N GLY A 627 -2.76 17.02 7.39
CA GLY A 627 -3.00 16.83 8.80
C GLY A 627 -1.73 16.80 9.62
N PHE A 628 -1.89 16.58 10.92
CA PHE A 628 -0.79 16.56 11.88
C PHE A 628 -1.11 15.67 13.07
N GLY A 629 -0.10 15.40 13.90
CA GLY A 629 -0.24 14.73 15.18
C GLY A 629 0.75 15.31 16.18
N VAL A 630 0.30 15.46 17.42
CA VAL A 630 1.13 15.94 18.53
C VAL A 630 0.89 15.08 19.76
N GLY A 631 1.96 14.54 20.32
CA GLY A 631 1.98 13.83 21.58
C GLY A 631 2.83 14.55 22.61
N ILE A 632 2.50 14.39 23.89
CA ILE A 632 3.29 14.91 25.00
C ILE A 632 3.64 13.73 25.90
N SER A 633 4.91 13.56 26.19
CA SER A 633 5.36 12.49 27.09
C SER A 633 4.64 12.61 28.44
N GLU A 634 4.10 11.49 28.92
CA GLU A 634 3.46 11.42 30.24
C GLU A 634 4.45 11.84 31.35
N ALA A 635 3.94 12.30 32.48
CA ALA A 635 4.78 12.50 33.65
C ALA A 635 5.21 11.11 34.16
N ASN A 636 6.53 10.91 34.32
CA ASN A 636 7.05 9.74 35.02
C ASN A 636 6.64 9.89 36.49
N PHE A 637 5.54 9.25 36.90
CA PHE A 637 5.22 9.05 38.30
C PHE A 637 5.67 7.66 38.72
#